data_AF-A0A842RX43-F1
#
_entry.id   AF-A0A842RX43-F1
#
_cell.length_a   1.000
_cell.length_b   1.000
_cell.length_c   1.000
_cell.angle_alpha   90.00
_cell.angle_beta   90.00
_cell.angle_gamma   90.00
#
_symmetry.space_group_name_H-M   'P 1'
#
loop_
_entity.id
_entity.type
_entity.pdbx_description
1 polymer ?
#
loop_
_entity_poly.entity_id
_entity_poly.type
_entity_poly.pdbx_seq_one_letter_code
_entity_poly.pdbx_strand_id
1 'polypeptide(L)'
;MIDFTQLEHVFEKNSSELNDLFYSILENIEKILKVEPINNNIQISFINKRLESQFDSNFFALDINYNIERNKLTIEFYRNSKFLNFIMLREAYNCFIPVNLREIESVQIVVNQLLLNDLSFASNHSDWKSLFRKTLKTYDSISTGFSKMVEFNRIQSILNLERFGEVSLRLRRFFFYYIRNYSQLISPNLDIFNFLLSKKFLSLSLNLMRNDEIVETIRIITLFFYKYKNFHNLNEFMKYFRKLKENKEISTDLSQRKFSKFFSWLKNTSLIAPTYQLNWRAINIELISVFLTFNPSIQLPILFEFIKQLPFFISPKISRDGFSVEVFGYFVIPEIYLRDLKDFLVACEDLGYLIDKKVIILDKYYHISNLNNLKEFNIGKKLINPLLRESIEKNIIQFEINYSATVSEFKLNPLSFLILDRIRFFSSQGFGFENRRNIINIIKNDLINEIEKQNSFIKKFKDILIKFSKNSRLKNNFFRFLERNRKYSFFYIKNLLIQVNKYLEVIEKSDIKPTENLNIDLKLMNLEDYDLFERGSLLSNKFFKRFIKKEINPLSLESKEKLEKKREHLALYEEIFRLADNLKIFSTNSLQILINNKNNEIQRIYKTKKRKIDNSFNQEYIYNIKMKDIDKMIRDFLAYKPPIIKPILINTVINPDMENYFPQLILENTNSTKSILEELKKYFPRIIFYEGNDLYTNKDVIYVELSVKKLKPEYLRSFYSIIFNLFGKELIFMKPYYWGGLITAVSSKNFYDFENNTYFYTHDLFEELKKYMKNLFGRKKPDINIIENEREALLWSNEDDLNKFILDIEKSDSRKNINYKFENLSKILTLNQNLDRFILNSEYFRKISKKFFYQNYVDSIKVNPSYYQFGLSKYYYYLSPTDMNSIDFKLLLSNNFTNLKFNSSISKSKTFLIEYIFPYQNPNTSYLNWLTKSKKIIREYCIFHLKKLHYISHFNYNLTIEGWELDPNRFKSHIQLVLINKDYKYQIPSVKEFNLGKRDTSKIYGMNSREFKALTELYKRDSLDVKSILGTNRVNLIEKVKYLVKNRLVFPILKLKNIELDQPIFLILPDIERKNTREIIDIFSFFNLVYIYEIEGEFFISGFHEQRRFENGFMIKLYLPKTEIHEFLRIFDKLFNFLNVDHYVILTDLIDGDTLLKNIFNNVDNFEDYNPLKNLKWNNKDKIWMNSKLFDEHFNPIYPDLIKNETEEN
;
A
#
# COMPACT_ATOMS: atom_id res chain seq x y z
N MET A 1 12.94 6.20 36.76
CA MET A 1 13.80 5.01 36.60
C MET A 1 13.25 3.97 37.55
N ILE A 2 12.99 2.77 37.07
CA ILE A 2 12.49 1.67 37.90
C ILE A 2 13.71 1.00 38.52
N ASP A 3 13.63 0.72 39.80
CA ASP A 3 14.68 -0.01 40.49
C ASP A 3 14.41 -1.52 40.38
N PHE A 4 14.98 -2.16 39.35
CA PHE A 4 14.98 -3.61 39.19
C PHE A 4 16.20 -4.26 39.87
N THR A 5 16.91 -3.60 40.79
CA THR A 5 18.07 -4.17 41.52
C THR A 5 17.74 -5.48 42.23
N GLN A 6 16.48 -5.72 42.60
CA GLN A 6 16.03 -7.00 43.17
C GLN A 6 16.24 -8.20 42.22
N LEU A 7 16.42 -7.96 40.92
CA LEU A 7 16.76 -8.96 39.90
C LEU A 7 18.27 -9.30 39.86
N GLU A 8 19.14 -8.53 40.51
CA GLU A 8 20.59 -8.81 40.57
C GLU A 8 20.92 -9.97 41.52
N HIS A 9 20.08 -10.18 42.54
CA HIS A 9 20.22 -11.23 43.57
C HIS A 9 19.38 -12.49 43.29
N VAL A 10 18.92 -12.69 42.05
CA VAL A 10 18.01 -13.80 41.67
C VAL A 10 18.62 -15.18 41.96
N PHE A 11 19.94 -15.31 41.87
CA PHE A 11 20.62 -16.58 42.13
C PHE A 11 20.73 -16.95 43.62
N GLU A 12 20.48 -15.99 44.51
CA GLU A 12 20.54 -16.17 45.98
C GLU A 12 19.17 -16.58 46.57
N LYS A 13 18.10 -16.48 45.78
CA LYS A 13 16.71 -16.66 46.22
C LYS A 13 16.22 -18.10 46.09
N ASN A 14 15.35 -18.53 47.00
CA ASN A 14 14.64 -19.81 46.92
C ASN A 14 13.41 -19.73 45.97
N SER A 15 12.78 -20.87 45.66
CA SER A 15 11.67 -20.90 44.69
C SER A 15 10.43 -20.10 45.14
N SER A 16 10.19 -19.95 46.44
CA SER A 16 9.09 -19.12 46.96
C SER A 16 9.40 -17.64 46.79
N GLU A 17 10.62 -17.23 47.18
CA GLU A 17 11.10 -15.85 47.04
C GLU A 17 11.18 -15.41 45.57
N LEU A 18 11.47 -16.33 44.65
CA LEU A 18 11.46 -16.08 43.22
C LEU A 18 10.05 -15.92 42.64
N ASN A 19 9.07 -16.68 43.16
CA ASN A 19 7.66 -16.48 42.82
C ASN A 19 7.18 -15.11 43.28
N ASP A 20 7.44 -14.75 44.54
CA ASP A 20 7.06 -13.44 45.10
C ASP A 20 7.72 -12.28 44.34
N LEU A 21 9.00 -12.45 43.97
CA LEU A 21 9.72 -11.49 43.14
C LEU A 21 9.06 -11.31 41.76
N PHE A 22 8.63 -12.39 41.11
CA PHE A 22 7.99 -12.29 39.79
C PHE A 22 6.64 -11.55 39.86
N TYR A 23 5.81 -11.83 40.87
CA TYR A 23 4.55 -11.11 41.05
C TYR A 23 4.79 -9.64 41.38
N SER A 24 5.81 -9.32 42.18
CA SER A 24 6.22 -7.92 42.43
C SER A 24 6.65 -7.21 41.14
N ILE A 25 7.39 -7.90 40.26
CA ILE A 25 7.77 -7.37 38.94
C ILE A 25 6.53 -7.13 38.08
N LEU A 26 5.58 -8.07 38.05
CA LEU A 26 4.32 -7.91 37.31
C LEU A 26 3.53 -6.68 37.78
N GLU A 27 3.32 -6.52 39.08
CA GLU A 27 2.61 -5.36 39.65
C GLU A 27 3.31 -4.03 39.30
N ASN A 28 4.64 -4.02 39.34
CA ASN A 28 5.42 -2.84 38.97
C ASN A 28 5.26 -2.50 37.48
N ILE A 29 5.29 -3.50 36.59
CA ILE A 29 5.05 -3.32 35.16
C ILE A 29 3.61 -2.81 34.94
N GLU A 30 2.62 -3.38 35.62
CA GLU A 30 1.21 -2.98 35.52
C GLU A 30 0.98 -1.51 35.91
N LYS A 31 1.50 -1.06 37.07
CA LYS A 31 1.44 0.34 37.50
C LYS A 31 2.03 1.30 36.47
N ILE A 32 3.09 0.85 35.80
CA ILE A 32 3.84 1.63 34.82
C ILE A 32 3.11 1.68 33.49
N LEU A 33 2.62 0.55 33.00
CA LEU A 33 1.88 0.47 31.75
C LEU A 33 0.44 0.99 31.90
N LYS A 34 -0.11 1.08 33.11
CA LYS A 34 -1.55 1.34 33.34
C LYS A 34 -2.41 0.39 32.50
N VAL A 35 -2.01 -0.87 32.46
CA VAL A 35 -2.60 -1.94 31.67
C VAL A 35 -2.44 -3.22 32.48
N GLU A 36 -3.53 -3.90 32.82
CA GLU A 36 -3.53 -5.18 33.54
C GLU A 36 -2.92 -6.30 32.69
N PRO A 37 -2.31 -7.37 33.25
CA PRO A 37 -1.88 -8.56 32.51
C PRO A 37 -2.99 -9.18 31.64
N ILE A 38 -2.64 -9.88 30.56
CA ILE A 38 -3.67 -10.52 29.69
C ILE A 38 -4.28 -11.74 30.35
N ASN A 39 -3.46 -12.50 31.08
CA ASN A 39 -3.88 -13.66 31.83
C ASN A 39 -3.80 -13.33 33.32
N ASN A 40 -4.93 -13.39 34.02
CA ASN A 40 -4.97 -13.13 35.46
C ASN A 40 -4.55 -14.38 36.27
N ASN A 41 -4.57 -15.56 35.65
CA ASN A 41 -4.17 -16.84 36.26
C ASN A 41 -2.81 -17.30 35.73
N ILE A 42 -1.74 -16.77 36.32
CA ILE A 42 -0.35 -17.15 36.02
C ILE A 42 0.12 -18.10 37.12
N GLN A 43 0.82 -19.19 36.75
CA GLN A 43 1.55 -20.05 37.68
C GLN A 43 3.00 -20.13 37.24
N ILE A 44 3.91 -20.10 38.20
CA ILE A 44 5.34 -20.13 37.94
C ILE A 44 5.92 -21.33 38.66
N SER A 45 6.83 -22.03 37.99
CA SER A 45 7.61 -23.11 38.57
C SER A 45 9.09 -22.96 38.19
N PHE A 46 9.98 -23.47 39.05
CA PHE A 46 11.42 -23.45 38.81
C PHE A 46 11.94 -24.88 38.78
N ILE A 47 12.56 -25.28 37.65
CA ILE A 47 13.02 -26.64 37.39
C ILE A 47 14.55 -26.71 37.49
N ASN A 48 15.04 -27.76 38.16
CA ASN A 48 16.47 -28.06 38.36
C ASN A 48 17.01 -29.10 37.34
N LYS A 49 16.53 -29.12 36.09
CA LYS A 49 17.06 -30.02 35.04
C LYS A 49 18.06 -29.29 34.14
N ARG A 50 19.15 -29.96 33.74
CA ARG A 50 20.02 -29.47 32.65
C ARG A 50 19.41 -29.91 31.30
N LEU A 51 19.18 -28.97 30.40
CA LEU A 51 18.90 -29.28 28.99
C LEU A 51 20.23 -29.71 28.34
N GLU A 52 20.30 -30.95 27.86
CA GLU A 52 21.34 -31.37 26.92
C GLU A 52 21.03 -30.70 25.56
N SER A 53 21.88 -29.73 25.18
CA SER A 53 22.03 -29.18 23.84
C SER A 53 20.75 -28.83 23.05
N GLN A 54 20.15 -27.67 23.32
CA GLN A 54 19.22 -27.01 22.38
C GLN A 54 19.65 -25.56 22.08
N PHE A 55 20.95 -25.32 21.93
CA PHE A 55 21.46 -23.98 21.59
C PHE A 55 21.17 -23.52 20.14
N ASP A 56 20.52 -24.35 19.31
CA ASP A 56 20.48 -24.12 17.85
C ASP A 56 19.12 -23.79 17.22
N SER A 57 17.99 -23.68 17.94
CA SER A 57 16.70 -23.46 17.24
C SER A 57 15.86 -22.23 17.63
N ASN A 58 15.87 -21.69 18.86
CA ASN A 58 15.08 -20.48 19.17
C ASN A 58 15.55 -19.66 20.39
N PHE A 59 16.16 -18.48 20.18
CA PHE A 59 16.58 -17.57 21.26
C PHE A 59 15.42 -17.09 22.15
N PHE A 60 14.24 -16.90 21.56
CA PHE A 60 13.09 -16.36 22.30
C PHE A 60 12.46 -17.38 23.24
N ALA A 61 12.77 -18.67 23.07
CA ALA A 61 12.36 -19.77 23.94
C ALA A 61 13.49 -20.28 24.85
N LEU A 62 14.58 -19.53 24.96
CA LEU A 62 15.76 -19.97 25.71
C LEU A 62 15.42 -20.16 27.20
N ASP A 63 15.75 -21.36 27.70
CA ASP A 63 15.65 -21.80 29.10
C ASP A 63 14.27 -21.60 29.75
N ILE A 64 13.19 -21.89 29.00
CA ILE A 64 11.80 -21.85 29.48
C ILE A 64 10.93 -22.96 28.88
N ASN A 65 9.89 -23.38 29.60
CA ASN A 65 8.76 -24.13 29.05
C ASN A 65 7.44 -23.41 29.33
N TYR A 66 6.50 -23.51 28.40
CA TYR A 66 5.13 -23.02 28.58
C TYR A 66 4.14 -24.17 28.57
N ASN A 67 3.14 -24.10 29.45
CA ASN A 67 1.92 -24.88 29.32
C ASN A 67 0.70 -23.97 29.53
N ILE A 68 -0.29 -24.08 28.65
CA ILE A 68 -1.55 -23.34 28.76
C ILE A 68 -2.68 -24.36 28.86
N GLU A 69 -3.24 -24.52 30.05
CA GLU A 69 -4.38 -25.40 30.31
C GLU A 69 -5.52 -24.59 30.94
N ARG A 70 -6.74 -24.67 30.36
CA ARG A 70 -7.97 -24.08 30.94
C ARG A 70 -7.82 -22.62 31.40
N ASN A 71 -7.27 -21.74 30.55
CA ASN A 71 -6.97 -20.33 30.85
C ASN A 71 -5.92 -20.06 31.95
N LYS A 72 -5.18 -21.08 32.39
CA LYS A 72 -4.04 -20.94 33.30
C LYS A 72 -2.74 -20.99 32.50
N LEU A 73 -1.92 -19.95 32.63
CA LEU A 73 -0.59 -19.88 32.03
C LEU A 73 0.45 -20.39 33.03
N THR A 74 1.06 -21.53 32.76
CA THR A 74 2.17 -22.05 33.55
C THR A 74 3.49 -21.74 32.84
N ILE A 75 4.38 -21.02 33.51
CA ILE A 75 5.72 -20.68 33.01
C ILE A 75 6.74 -21.42 33.87
N GLU A 76 7.52 -22.30 33.24
CA GLU A 76 8.56 -23.06 33.93
C GLU A 76 9.93 -22.47 33.59
N PHE A 77 10.63 -21.97 34.61
CA PHE A 77 11.97 -21.40 34.48
C PHE A 77 13.04 -22.42 34.85
N TYR A 78 14.11 -22.49 34.07
CA TYR A 78 15.27 -23.31 34.43
C TYR A 78 16.18 -22.54 35.38
N ARG A 79 16.29 -23.01 36.63
CA ARG A 79 16.97 -22.30 37.72
C ARG A 79 18.48 -22.10 37.49
N ASN A 80 19.10 -22.99 36.73
CA ASN A 80 20.54 -22.97 36.44
C ASN A 80 20.92 -22.10 35.23
N SER A 81 19.98 -21.34 34.65
CA SER A 81 20.30 -20.48 33.50
C SER A 81 21.18 -19.30 33.92
N LYS A 82 22.29 -19.08 33.21
CA LYS A 82 23.14 -17.89 33.37
C LYS A 82 22.35 -16.58 33.17
N PHE A 83 21.23 -16.62 32.46
CA PHE A 83 20.44 -15.44 32.10
C PHE A 83 19.10 -15.35 32.82
N LEU A 84 18.95 -16.03 33.98
CA LEU A 84 17.67 -16.13 34.69
C LEU A 84 17.00 -14.78 34.96
N ASN A 85 17.77 -13.74 35.33
CA ASN A 85 17.26 -12.38 35.52
C ASN A 85 16.66 -11.75 34.24
N PHE A 86 17.33 -11.90 33.09
CA PHE A 86 16.81 -11.46 31.79
C PHE A 86 15.56 -12.25 31.39
N ILE A 87 15.57 -13.57 31.62
CA ILE A 87 14.46 -14.45 31.27
C ILE A 87 13.22 -14.14 32.13
N MET A 88 13.37 -13.94 33.44
CA MET A 88 12.25 -13.57 34.31
C MET A 88 11.59 -12.25 33.90
N LEU A 89 12.39 -11.21 33.61
CA LEU A 89 11.84 -9.93 33.15
C LEU A 89 11.23 -10.03 31.74
N ARG A 90 11.81 -10.85 30.84
CA ARG A 90 11.23 -11.15 29.52
C ARG A 90 9.83 -11.71 29.66
N GLU A 91 9.69 -12.71 30.53
CA GLU A 91 8.41 -13.37 30.73
C GLU A 91 7.39 -12.50 31.45
N ALA A 92 7.82 -11.67 32.40
CA ALA A 92 6.95 -10.67 33.02
C ALA A 92 6.39 -9.69 31.97
N TYR A 93 7.20 -9.23 31.01
CA TYR A 93 6.70 -8.42 29.90
C TYR A 93 5.76 -9.20 28.96
N ASN A 94 6.07 -10.48 28.66
CA ASN A 94 5.22 -11.34 27.82
C ASN A 94 3.82 -11.56 28.41
N CYS A 95 3.64 -11.45 29.73
CA CYS A 95 2.32 -11.50 30.37
C CYS A 95 1.38 -10.35 29.93
N PHE A 96 1.93 -9.23 29.45
CA PHE A 96 1.15 -8.10 28.93
C PHE A 96 0.89 -8.18 27.41
N ILE A 97 1.47 -9.18 26.72
CA ILE A 97 1.45 -9.37 25.26
C ILE A 97 0.48 -10.49 24.88
N PRO A 98 -0.41 -10.27 23.88
CA PRO A 98 -1.36 -11.29 23.43
C PRO A 98 -0.64 -12.57 23.04
N VAL A 99 -1.22 -13.74 23.40
CA VAL A 99 -0.56 -15.04 23.26
C VAL A 99 -0.09 -15.29 21.82
N ASN A 100 -0.93 -14.94 20.84
CA ASN A 100 -0.64 -15.06 19.40
C ASN A 100 0.53 -14.17 18.91
N LEU A 101 0.98 -13.20 19.71
CA LEU A 101 2.06 -12.28 19.37
C LEU A 101 3.37 -12.58 20.11
N ARG A 102 3.35 -13.49 21.09
CA ARG A 102 4.54 -13.80 21.91
C ARG A 102 5.66 -14.42 21.08
N GLU A 103 5.34 -15.16 20.03
CA GLU A 103 6.36 -15.80 19.19
C GLU A 103 6.80 -14.93 18.01
N ILE A 104 6.18 -13.76 17.80
CA ILE A 104 6.52 -12.89 16.67
C ILE A 104 7.88 -12.22 16.93
N GLU A 105 8.85 -12.50 16.04
CA GLU A 105 10.22 -11.96 16.09
C GLU A 105 10.26 -10.44 16.31
N SER A 106 9.41 -9.68 15.59
CA SER A 106 9.37 -8.21 15.68
C SER A 106 8.92 -7.69 17.04
N VAL A 107 7.96 -8.35 17.68
CA VAL A 107 7.49 -8.02 19.04
C VAL A 107 8.55 -8.38 20.07
N GLN A 108 9.13 -9.57 19.95
CA GLN A 108 10.18 -10.03 20.86
C GLN A 108 11.48 -9.23 20.75
N ILE A 109 11.76 -8.64 19.59
CA ILE A 109 12.81 -7.64 19.43
C ILE A 109 12.54 -6.44 20.34
N VAL A 110 11.34 -5.86 20.34
CA VAL A 110 10.98 -4.72 21.21
C VAL A 110 11.06 -5.10 22.68
N VAL A 111 10.58 -6.29 23.06
CA VAL A 111 10.69 -6.77 24.44
C VAL A 111 12.15 -6.84 24.86
N ASN A 112 13.02 -7.47 24.06
CA ASN A 112 14.45 -7.57 24.36
C ASN A 112 15.13 -6.20 24.48
N GLN A 113 14.66 -5.20 23.76
CA GLN A 113 15.13 -3.82 23.91
C GLN A 113 14.79 -3.21 25.27
N LEU A 114 13.56 -3.45 25.76
CA LEU A 114 13.16 -3.03 27.10
C LEU A 114 14.03 -3.72 28.16
N LEU A 115 14.30 -5.02 28.00
CA LEU A 115 15.19 -5.78 28.90
C LEU A 115 16.61 -5.22 28.94
N LEU A 116 17.21 -4.96 27.78
CA LEU A 116 18.57 -4.43 27.68
C LEU A 116 18.71 -3.05 28.32
N ASN A 117 17.62 -2.29 28.40
CA ASN A 117 17.63 -0.99 29.05
C ASN A 117 17.37 -1.10 30.57
N ASP A 118 16.35 -1.86 30.95
CA ASP A 118 15.93 -2.03 32.35
C ASP A 118 16.98 -2.80 33.18
N LEU A 119 17.76 -3.69 32.56
CA LEU A 119 18.85 -4.46 33.18
C LEU A 119 20.24 -3.99 32.71
N SER A 120 20.39 -2.70 32.40
CA SER A 120 21.65 -2.14 31.86
C SER A 120 22.87 -2.27 32.79
N PHE A 121 22.67 -2.47 34.09
CA PHE A 121 23.73 -2.65 35.09
C PHE A 121 24.01 -4.12 35.46
N ALA A 122 23.23 -5.07 34.94
CA ALA A 122 23.40 -6.48 35.26
C ALA A 122 24.74 -7.04 34.74
N SER A 123 25.40 -7.90 35.53
CA SER A 123 26.71 -8.50 35.20
C SER A 123 26.74 -9.24 33.86
N ASN A 124 25.65 -9.93 33.52
CA ASN A 124 25.52 -10.71 32.28
C ASN A 124 24.96 -9.90 31.08
N HIS A 125 24.86 -8.56 31.19
CA HIS A 125 24.29 -7.70 30.14
C HIS A 125 25.02 -7.80 28.80
N SER A 126 26.35 -7.76 28.83
CA SER A 126 27.18 -7.83 27.62
C SER A 126 27.06 -9.18 26.92
N ASP A 127 26.96 -10.26 27.68
CA ASP A 127 26.80 -11.64 27.19
C ASP A 127 25.41 -11.87 26.58
N TRP A 128 24.33 -11.41 27.24
CA TRP A 128 22.97 -11.48 26.69
C TRP A 128 22.87 -10.69 25.39
N LYS A 129 23.42 -9.47 25.38
CA LYS A 129 23.48 -8.62 24.20
C LYS A 129 24.25 -9.28 23.06
N SER A 130 25.38 -9.94 23.34
CA SER A 130 26.17 -10.67 22.34
C SER A 130 25.41 -11.89 21.78
N LEU A 131 24.75 -12.64 22.65
CA LEU A 131 23.94 -13.81 22.27
C LEU A 131 22.76 -13.41 21.37
N PHE A 132 21.99 -12.42 21.80
CA PHE A 132 20.89 -11.87 21.02
C PHE A 132 21.37 -11.25 19.69
N ARG A 133 22.56 -10.65 19.67
CA ARG A 133 23.12 -10.11 18.42
C ARG A 133 23.45 -11.20 17.40
N LYS A 134 23.82 -12.41 17.82
CA LYS A 134 24.12 -13.51 16.89
C LYS A 134 22.87 -14.01 16.16
N THR A 135 21.69 -13.95 16.79
CA THR A 135 20.44 -14.46 16.22
C THR A 135 19.86 -13.55 15.13
N LEU A 136 20.04 -12.23 15.24
CA LEU A 136 19.54 -11.25 14.25
C LEU A 136 20.41 -11.07 12.98
N LYS A 137 21.62 -11.65 12.92
CA LYS A 137 22.66 -11.37 11.91
C LYS A 137 22.37 -11.86 10.48
N THR A 138 21.16 -12.30 10.17
CA THR A 138 21.00 -13.25 9.08
C THR A 138 20.93 -12.66 7.67
N TYR A 139 20.29 -11.52 7.37
CA TYR A 139 20.15 -11.07 5.96
C TYR A 139 20.06 -9.54 5.73
N ASP A 140 20.56 -9.10 4.56
CA ASP A 140 20.25 -7.80 3.94
C ASP A 140 19.24 -7.99 2.80
N SER A 141 18.37 -7.02 2.57
CA SER A 141 17.66 -6.93 1.29
C SER A 141 18.57 -6.33 0.22
N ILE A 142 18.61 -6.92 -0.98
CA ILE A 142 19.31 -6.34 -2.14
C ILE A 142 18.75 -4.97 -2.52
N SER A 143 17.44 -4.78 -2.38
CA SER A 143 16.78 -3.54 -2.80
C SER A 143 17.04 -2.37 -1.85
N THR A 144 17.27 -2.62 -0.56
CA THR A 144 17.46 -1.56 0.44
C THR A 144 18.88 -1.46 0.99
N GLY A 145 19.69 -2.52 0.91
CA GLY A 145 21.07 -2.54 1.40
C GLY A 145 21.24 -2.48 2.93
N PHE A 146 20.15 -2.63 3.69
CA PHE A 146 20.17 -2.63 5.16
C PHE A 146 19.98 -4.03 5.74
N SER A 147 20.61 -4.28 6.90
CA SER A 147 20.45 -5.49 7.70
C SER A 147 19.32 -5.34 8.72
N LYS A 148 18.70 -6.45 9.13
CA LYS A 148 17.74 -6.51 10.26
C LYS A 148 18.26 -5.84 11.55
N MET A 149 19.58 -5.83 11.75
CA MET A 149 20.27 -5.16 12.87
C MET A 149 20.09 -3.65 12.88
N VAL A 150 20.00 -3.02 11.70
CA VAL A 150 19.77 -1.58 11.60
C VAL A 150 18.36 -1.27 12.12
N GLU A 151 17.36 -2.06 11.72
CA GLU A 151 15.99 -1.95 12.23
C GLU A 151 15.88 -2.23 13.74
N PHE A 152 16.66 -3.18 14.26
CA PHE A 152 16.79 -3.39 15.71
C PHE A 152 17.28 -2.13 16.43
N ASN A 153 18.37 -1.54 15.95
CA ASN A 153 18.90 -0.27 16.48
C ASN A 153 17.89 0.89 16.33
N ARG A 154 17.03 0.87 15.30
CA ARG A 154 15.97 1.87 15.09
C ARG A 154 14.90 1.80 16.19
N ILE A 155 14.38 0.62 16.49
CA ILE A 155 13.43 0.43 17.60
C ILE A 155 14.05 0.92 18.91
N GLN A 156 15.32 0.56 19.17
CA GLN A 156 16.02 1.01 20.37
C GLN A 156 16.06 2.53 20.46
N SER A 157 16.33 3.24 19.37
CA SER A 157 16.38 4.71 19.40
C SER A 157 15.02 5.36 19.67
N ILE A 158 13.93 4.77 19.19
CA ILE A 158 12.56 5.24 19.47
C ILE A 158 12.19 4.98 20.94
N LEU A 159 12.52 3.80 21.46
CA LEU A 159 12.30 3.48 22.87
C LEU A 159 13.20 4.34 23.78
N ASN A 160 14.45 4.58 23.40
CA ASN A 160 15.46 5.34 24.16
C ASN A 160 15.30 6.87 24.09
N LEU A 161 14.20 7.41 23.53
CA LEU A 161 13.81 8.82 23.76
C LEU A 161 13.64 9.12 25.28
N GLU A 162 13.60 8.06 26.10
CA GLU A 162 13.74 7.87 27.55
C GLU A 162 14.37 8.93 28.47
N ARG A 163 15.15 9.91 28.00
CA ARG A 163 15.92 10.74 28.94
C ARG A 163 15.15 11.89 29.61
N PHE A 164 13.83 12.05 29.38
CA PHE A 164 13.05 13.16 29.95
C PHE A 164 11.62 12.78 30.38
N GLY A 165 11.47 12.27 31.62
CA GLY A 165 10.21 12.33 32.40
C GLY A 165 9.00 11.52 31.87
N GLU A 166 7.78 12.05 32.10
CA GLU A 166 6.46 11.42 31.84
C GLU A 166 6.27 10.84 30.42
N VAL A 167 7.03 11.31 29.43
CA VAL A 167 6.87 10.91 28.03
C VAL A 167 7.36 9.48 27.77
N SER A 168 8.38 9.02 28.50
CA SER A 168 8.88 7.64 28.44
C SER A 168 7.82 6.60 28.83
N LEU A 169 7.08 6.90 29.90
CA LEU A 169 5.91 6.13 30.32
C LEU A 169 4.86 6.11 29.20
N ARG A 170 4.64 7.24 28.50
CA ARG A 170 3.67 7.31 27.39
C ARG A 170 4.07 6.46 26.19
N LEU A 171 5.36 6.29 25.87
CA LEU A 171 5.83 5.47 24.74
C LEU A 171 5.78 3.97 25.01
N ARG A 172 6.25 3.52 26.20
CA ARG A 172 6.10 2.11 26.61
C ARG A 172 4.62 1.74 26.69
N ARG A 173 3.82 2.59 27.34
CA ARG A 173 2.34 2.48 27.33
C ARG A 173 1.82 2.37 25.91
N PHE A 174 2.20 3.31 25.04
CA PHE A 174 1.76 3.31 23.66
C PHE A 174 2.06 1.99 22.94
N PHE A 175 3.27 1.41 23.09
CA PHE A 175 3.57 0.11 22.50
C PHE A 175 2.65 -1.00 23.02
N PHE A 176 2.48 -1.15 24.34
CA PHE A 176 1.62 -2.21 24.91
C PHE A 176 0.13 -1.98 24.60
N TYR A 177 -0.34 -0.74 24.59
CA TYR A 177 -1.69 -0.38 24.10
C TYR A 177 -1.83 -0.69 22.60
N TYR A 178 -0.81 -0.36 21.81
CA TYR A 178 -0.81 -0.57 20.37
C TYR A 178 -0.90 -2.07 20.06
N ILE A 179 -0.02 -2.90 20.61
CA ILE A 179 -0.04 -4.34 20.31
C ILE A 179 -1.31 -5.04 20.81
N ARG A 180 -1.99 -4.50 21.82
CA ARG A 180 -3.29 -5.03 22.30
C ARG A 180 -4.43 -4.64 21.37
N ASN A 181 -4.54 -3.36 21.06
CA ASN A 181 -5.63 -2.83 20.25
C ASN A 181 -5.49 -3.18 18.77
N TYR A 182 -4.26 -3.41 18.34
CA TYR A 182 -3.88 -3.65 16.94
C TYR A 182 -3.13 -4.96 16.78
N SER A 183 -3.41 -5.97 17.63
CA SER A 183 -2.70 -7.25 17.60
C SER A 183 -2.70 -7.91 16.22
N GLN A 184 -3.79 -7.74 15.48
CA GLN A 184 -3.98 -8.26 14.14
C GLN A 184 -3.17 -7.50 13.06
N LEU A 185 -2.74 -6.25 13.32
CA LEU A 185 -1.92 -5.42 12.41
C LEU A 185 -0.42 -5.76 12.49
N ILE A 186 0.00 -6.53 13.48
CA ILE A 186 1.42 -6.83 13.71
C ILE A 186 1.89 -7.85 12.68
N SER A 187 2.79 -7.40 11.79
CA SER A 187 3.47 -8.27 10.84
C SER A 187 4.72 -8.90 11.47
N PRO A 188 5.05 -10.16 11.14
CA PRO A 188 6.38 -10.71 11.42
C PRO A 188 7.49 -9.96 10.66
N ASN A 189 7.14 -9.21 9.59
CA ASN A 189 8.07 -8.33 8.91
C ASN A 189 8.35 -7.08 9.77
N LEU A 190 9.60 -6.98 10.22
CA LEU A 190 10.09 -5.92 11.12
C LEU A 190 9.99 -4.51 10.52
N ASP A 191 10.21 -4.34 9.21
CA ASP A 191 10.06 -3.05 8.53
C ASP A 191 8.61 -2.56 8.56
N ILE A 192 7.66 -3.45 8.28
CA ILE A 192 6.22 -3.15 8.30
C ILE A 192 5.78 -2.81 9.72
N PHE A 193 6.24 -3.58 10.71
CA PHE A 193 5.95 -3.34 12.12
C PHE A 193 6.45 -1.94 12.57
N ASN A 194 7.70 -1.61 12.24
CA ASN A 194 8.30 -0.31 12.54
C ASN A 194 7.58 0.85 11.87
N PHE A 195 7.20 0.67 10.61
CA PHE A 195 6.44 1.63 9.83
C PHE A 195 5.10 1.96 10.51
N LEU A 196 4.31 0.94 10.85
CA LEU A 196 2.98 1.13 11.44
C LEU A 196 3.06 1.77 12.83
N LEU A 197 4.02 1.32 13.66
CA LEU A 197 4.26 1.90 14.99
C LEU A 197 4.62 3.40 14.89
N SER A 198 5.51 3.74 13.97
CA SER A 198 5.96 5.13 13.75
C SER A 198 4.82 6.01 13.22
N LYS A 199 4.04 5.51 12.25
CA LYS A 199 2.89 6.23 11.67
C LYS A 199 1.84 6.55 12.73
N LYS A 200 1.50 5.56 13.57
CA LYS A 200 0.49 5.75 14.62
C LYS A 200 1.00 6.72 15.70
N PHE A 201 2.28 6.66 16.06
CA PHE A 201 2.89 7.64 16.96
C PHE A 201 2.85 9.07 16.38
N LEU A 202 3.20 9.24 15.09
CA LEU A 202 3.12 10.53 14.39
C LEU A 202 1.70 11.11 14.45
N SER A 203 0.67 10.29 14.17
CA SER A 203 -0.72 10.73 14.20
C SER A 203 -1.15 11.30 15.56
N LEU A 204 -0.70 10.68 16.66
CA LEU A 204 -0.94 11.18 18.02
C LEU A 204 -0.19 12.48 18.28
N SER A 205 1.07 12.58 17.85
CA SER A 205 1.90 13.77 18.07
C SER A 205 1.33 15.01 17.37
N LEU A 206 0.72 14.86 16.19
CA LEU A 206 0.21 15.97 15.40
C LEU A 206 -1.01 16.65 16.00
N ASN A 207 -1.91 15.91 16.64
CA ASN A 207 -3.04 16.50 17.33
C ASN A 207 -2.57 17.45 18.44
N LEU A 208 -1.39 17.18 19.03
CA LEU A 208 -0.78 18.02 20.05
C LEU A 208 0.01 19.21 19.48
N MET A 209 0.37 19.19 18.19
CA MET A 209 1.13 20.26 17.51
C MET A 209 0.27 21.42 16.99
N ARG A 210 -1.06 21.33 17.11
CA ARG A 210 -2.02 22.34 16.63
C ARG A 210 -2.05 23.57 17.54
N ASN A 211 -0.94 24.30 17.60
CA ASN A 211 -0.78 25.52 18.37
C ASN A 211 0.11 26.50 17.60
N ASP A 212 -0.34 27.74 17.44
CA ASP A 212 0.34 28.76 16.64
C ASP A 212 1.77 29.08 17.13
N GLU A 213 2.01 29.01 18.45
CA GLU A 213 3.34 29.23 19.04
C GLU A 213 4.30 28.06 18.71
N ILE A 214 3.78 26.84 18.61
CA ILE A 214 4.55 25.65 18.18
C ILE A 214 4.88 25.76 16.69
N VAL A 215 3.91 26.15 15.85
CA VAL A 215 4.10 26.35 14.41
C VAL A 215 5.17 27.41 14.14
N GLU A 216 5.10 28.55 14.82
CA GLU A 216 6.11 29.61 14.72
C GLU A 216 7.48 29.14 15.22
N THR A 217 7.52 28.31 16.27
CA THR A 217 8.76 27.70 16.76
C THR A 217 9.40 26.79 15.69
N ILE A 218 8.61 25.94 15.01
CA ILE A 218 9.10 25.07 13.92
C ILE A 218 9.68 25.92 12.78
N ARG A 219 8.99 26.99 12.37
CA ARG A 219 9.45 27.91 11.32
C ARG A 219 10.81 28.51 11.66
N ILE A 220 10.95 29.04 12.86
CA ILE A 220 12.18 29.68 13.34
C ILE A 220 13.34 28.69 13.39
N ILE A 221 13.12 27.47 13.90
CA ILE A 221 14.17 26.45 13.94
C ILE A 221 14.61 26.04 12.53
N THR A 222 13.67 25.98 11.59
CA THR A 222 13.97 25.68 10.18
C THR A 222 14.88 26.75 9.58
N LEU A 223 14.57 28.03 9.79
CA LEU A 223 15.40 29.16 9.34
C LEU A 223 16.81 29.09 9.92
N PHE A 224 16.93 28.80 11.22
CA PHE A 224 18.23 28.66 11.88
C PHE A 224 19.04 27.54 11.27
N PHE A 225 18.43 26.37 11.08
CA PHE A 225 19.14 25.21 10.59
C PHE A 225 19.57 25.38 9.12
N TYR A 226 18.78 26.07 8.30
CA TYR A 226 19.17 26.38 6.91
C TYR A 226 20.30 27.40 6.84
N LYS A 227 20.31 28.39 7.73
CA LYS A 227 21.35 29.43 7.78
C LYS A 227 22.68 28.90 8.31
N TYR A 228 22.67 28.24 9.47
CA TYR A 228 23.90 27.81 10.17
C TYR A 228 24.39 26.42 9.76
N LYS A 229 23.56 25.65 9.05
CA LYS A 229 23.82 24.33 8.44
C LYS A 229 24.21 23.20 9.40
N ASN A 230 24.73 23.48 10.58
CA ASN A 230 25.11 22.51 11.60
C ASN A 230 24.71 23.02 12.98
N PHE A 231 24.43 22.10 13.92
CA PHE A 231 23.94 22.41 15.26
C PHE A 231 24.68 21.55 16.29
N HIS A 232 25.04 22.11 17.45
CA HIS A 232 25.73 21.34 18.50
C HIS A 232 24.96 21.27 19.83
N ASN A 233 24.25 22.33 20.25
CA ASN A 233 23.48 22.32 21.50
C ASN A 233 22.32 23.35 21.56
N LEU A 234 21.41 23.17 22.51
CA LEU A 234 20.22 24.04 22.69
C LEU A 234 20.61 25.49 23.00
N ASN A 235 21.72 25.70 23.71
CA ASN A 235 22.20 27.05 24.05
C ASN A 235 22.61 27.84 22.79
N GLU A 236 23.13 27.19 21.75
CA GLU A 236 23.41 27.82 20.46
C GLU A 236 22.12 28.31 19.80
N PHE A 237 21.03 27.52 19.81
CA PHE A 237 19.75 27.98 19.29
C PHE A 237 19.19 29.18 20.06
N MET A 238 19.36 29.22 21.38
CA MET A 238 18.97 30.38 22.19
C MET A 238 19.80 31.63 21.84
N LYS A 239 21.10 31.47 21.58
CA LYS A 239 21.98 32.55 21.12
C LYS A 239 21.61 33.03 19.72
N TYR A 240 21.35 32.11 18.78
CA TYR A 240 20.91 32.43 17.43
C TYR A 240 19.56 33.14 17.43
N PHE A 241 18.62 32.71 18.29
CA PHE A 241 17.34 33.39 18.45
C PHE A 241 17.50 34.84 18.90
N ARG A 242 18.31 35.09 19.94
CA ARG A 242 18.61 36.47 20.39
C ARG A 242 19.24 37.30 19.27
N LYS A 243 20.35 36.81 18.70
CA LYS A 243 21.11 37.51 17.67
C LYS A 243 20.25 37.87 16.45
N LEU A 244 19.46 36.91 15.94
CA LEU A 244 18.64 37.14 14.75
C LEU A 244 17.43 38.02 15.04
N LYS A 245 16.87 37.98 16.25
CA LYS A 245 15.80 38.88 16.67
C LYS A 245 16.30 40.32 16.86
N GLU A 246 17.46 40.49 17.49
CA GLU A 246 18.14 41.77 17.68
C GLU A 246 18.53 42.40 16.33
N ASN A 247 19.04 41.60 15.40
CA ASN A 247 19.38 42.02 14.04
C ASN A 247 18.15 42.24 13.13
N LYS A 248 16.92 42.05 13.62
CA LYS A 248 15.66 42.09 12.83
C LYS A 248 15.62 41.13 11.63
N GLU A 249 16.41 40.07 11.67
CA GLU A 249 16.44 39.03 10.64
C GLU A 249 15.28 38.02 10.79
N ILE A 250 14.65 37.95 11.96
CA ILE A 250 13.40 37.20 12.20
C ILE A 250 12.32 38.11 12.80
N SER A 251 11.15 38.13 12.16
CA SER A 251 9.94 38.77 12.70
C SER A 251 9.11 37.74 13.46
N THR A 252 9.06 37.89 14.80
CA THR A 252 8.34 36.96 15.69
C THR A 252 7.91 37.61 17.01
N ASP A 253 6.69 37.30 17.44
CA ASP A 253 6.14 37.69 18.75
C ASP A 253 6.56 36.73 19.87
N LEU A 254 7.21 35.61 19.54
CA LEU A 254 7.71 34.69 20.55
C LEU A 254 8.75 35.39 21.42
N SER A 255 8.54 35.31 22.73
CA SER A 255 9.59 35.64 23.69
C SER A 255 10.60 34.50 23.75
N GLN A 256 11.82 34.80 24.18
CA GLN A 256 12.85 33.77 24.33
C GLN A 256 12.40 32.64 25.30
N ARG A 257 11.65 32.99 26.35
CA ARG A 257 11.10 32.02 27.31
C ARG A 257 10.08 31.10 26.64
N LYS A 258 9.19 31.65 25.81
CA LYS A 258 8.20 30.86 25.05
C LYS A 258 8.88 29.97 24.02
N PHE A 259 9.82 30.51 23.24
CA PHE A 259 10.60 29.72 22.28
C PHE A 259 11.32 28.55 22.96
N SER A 260 11.98 28.78 24.10
CA SER A 260 12.62 27.71 24.88
C SER A 260 11.63 26.64 25.34
N LYS A 261 10.46 27.04 25.84
CA LYS A 261 9.40 26.14 26.28
C LYS A 261 8.91 25.25 25.13
N PHE A 262 8.55 25.84 23.99
CA PHE A 262 8.00 25.09 22.85
C PHE A 262 9.07 24.28 22.11
N PHE A 263 10.32 24.76 22.07
CA PHE A 263 11.41 23.98 21.50
C PHE A 263 11.72 22.76 22.37
N SER A 264 11.75 22.91 23.69
CA SER A 264 11.87 21.79 24.63
C SER A 264 10.70 20.81 24.48
N TRP A 265 9.48 21.33 24.32
CA TRP A 265 8.31 20.50 24.06
C TRP A 265 8.42 19.71 22.75
N LEU A 266 8.77 20.35 21.63
CA LEU A 266 8.95 19.70 20.33
C LEU A 266 9.99 18.60 20.42
N LYS A 267 11.13 18.90 21.04
CA LYS A 267 12.19 17.94 21.29
C LYS A 267 11.66 16.70 22.03
N ASN A 268 10.89 16.91 23.10
CA ASN A 268 10.47 15.81 23.97
C ASN A 268 9.23 15.04 23.48
N THR A 269 8.44 15.58 22.54
CA THR A 269 7.10 15.03 22.21
C THR A 269 6.84 14.81 20.73
N SER A 270 7.76 15.20 19.84
CA SER A 270 7.60 15.10 18.39
C SER A 270 8.72 14.29 17.73
N LEU A 271 8.47 13.85 16.50
CA LEU A 271 9.52 13.37 15.58
C LEU A 271 10.03 14.50 14.66
N ILE A 272 9.92 15.77 15.04
CA ILE A 272 10.50 16.87 14.24
C ILE A 272 11.95 17.06 14.66
N ALA A 273 12.90 16.92 13.72
CA ALA A 273 14.29 17.24 13.97
C ALA A 273 15.05 17.68 12.72
N PRO A 274 16.16 18.43 12.88
CA PRO A 274 17.09 18.71 11.81
C PRO A 274 17.64 17.41 11.26
N THR A 275 17.60 17.27 9.94
CA THR A 275 18.18 16.14 9.20
C THR A 275 18.94 16.69 8.00
N TYR A 276 19.61 15.85 7.20
CA TYR A 276 20.17 16.33 5.94
C TYR A 276 19.62 15.50 4.78
N GLN A 277 19.39 16.17 3.67
CA GLN A 277 19.04 15.54 2.42
C GLN A 277 20.33 15.25 1.65
N LEU A 278 20.46 14.03 1.13
CA LEU A 278 21.60 13.58 0.35
C LEU A 278 21.52 14.08 -1.09
N ASN A 279 22.65 14.59 -1.60
CA ASN A 279 22.89 14.82 -3.01
C ASN A 279 23.51 13.55 -3.62
N TRP A 280 22.70 12.71 -4.24
CA TRP A 280 23.12 11.41 -4.76
C TRP A 280 24.20 11.51 -5.85
N ARG A 281 24.10 12.50 -6.74
CA ARG A 281 25.08 12.70 -7.81
C ARG A 281 26.46 13.11 -7.30
N ALA A 282 26.53 13.77 -6.14
CA ALA A 282 27.81 14.09 -5.50
C ALA A 282 28.61 12.85 -5.05
N ILE A 283 28.01 11.66 -5.11
CA ILE A 283 28.63 10.37 -4.83
C ILE A 283 28.42 9.37 -5.98
N ASN A 284 28.33 9.83 -7.22
CA ASN A 284 28.18 9.04 -8.46
C ASN A 284 26.97 8.08 -8.47
N ILE A 285 25.84 8.55 -7.90
CA ILE A 285 24.55 7.85 -7.96
C ILE A 285 23.53 8.74 -8.62
N GLU A 286 22.83 8.17 -9.60
CA GLU A 286 21.71 8.80 -10.28
C GLU A 286 20.39 8.52 -9.55
N LEU A 287 19.57 9.56 -9.43
CA LEU A 287 18.20 9.47 -8.95
C LEU A 287 17.26 9.64 -10.15
N ILE A 288 16.50 8.60 -10.45
CA ILE A 288 15.65 8.52 -11.65
C ILE A 288 14.22 8.25 -11.22
N SER A 289 13.28 9.09 -11.65
CA SER A 289 11.85 8.86 -11.50
C SER A 289 11.32 8.08 -12.70
N VAL A 290 10.58 7.01 -12.46
CA VAL A 290 10.12 6.11 -13.53
C VAL A 290 8.64 5.81 -13.42
N PHE A 291 7.95 5.91 -14.56
CA PHE A 291 6.56 5.54 -14.76
C PHE A 291 6.51 4.42 -15.80
N LEU A 292 6.07 3.23 -15.40
CA LEU A 292 6.01 2.04 -16.26
C LEU A 292 4.56 1.58 -16.40
N THR A 293 4.07 1.45 -17.62
CA THR A 293 2.77 0.85 -17.92
C THR A 293 2.99 -0.57 -18.44
N PHE A 294 2.58 -1.58 -17.68
CA PHE A 294 2.76 -2.98 -18.04
C PHE A 294 1.63 -3.52 -18.91
N ASN A 295 1.96 -4.48 -19.76
CA ASN A 295 1.02 -5.15 -20.63
C ASN A 295 -0.06 -5.90 -19.81
N PRO A 296 -1.36 -5.70 -20.09
CA PRO A 296 -2.47 -6.32 -19.34
C PRO A 296 -2.52 -7.85 -19.44
N SER A 297 -1.80 -8.45 -20.39
CA SER A 297 -1.66 -9.91 -20.49
C SER A 297 -0.70 -10.52 -19.45
N ILE A 298 0.01 -9.69 -18.67
CA ILE A 298 0.88 -10.13 -17.58
C ILE A 298 0.04 -10.28 -16.31
N GLN A 299 0.08 -11.47 -15.70
CA GLN A 299 -0.63 -11.72 -14.45
C GLN A 299 -0.03 -10.88 -13.31
N LEU A 300 -0.90 -10.22 -12.55
CA LEU A 300 -0.54 -9.33 -11.44
C LEU A 300 0.42 -9.94 -10.41
N PRO A 301 0.22 -11.20 -9.93
CA PRO A 301 1.14 -11.80 -8.97
C PRO A 301 2.57 -11.91 -9.51
N ILE A 302 2.71 -12.25 -10.79
CA ILE A 302 4.01 -12.36 -11.48
C ILE A 302 4.68 -10.99 -11.58
N LEU A 303 3.89 -9.96 -11.92
CA LEU A 303 4.37 -8.57 -11.97
C LEU A 303 4.89 -8.10 -10.60
N PHE A 304 4.17 -8.37 -9.52
CA PHE A 304 4.63 -7.98 -8.18
C PHE A 304 5.85 -8.77 -7.71
N GLU A 305 5.99 -10.04 -8.09
CA GLU A 305 7.21 -10.80 -7.84
C GLU A 305 8.41 -10.16 -8.57
N PHE A 306 8.22 -9.79 -9.83
CA PHE A 306 9.23 -9.11 -10.63
C PHE A 306 9.65 -7.76 -10.02
N ILE A 307 8.69 -6.89 -9.68
CA ILE A 307 8.98 -5.56 -9.11
C ILE A 307 9.79 -5.67 -7.81
N LYS A 308 9.51 -6.66 -6.97
CA LYS A 308 10.27 -6.90 -5.72
C LYS A 308 11.73 -7.29 -5.95
N GLN A 309 12.06 -7.84 -7.12
CA GLN A 309 13.41 -8.28 -7.48
C GLN A 309 14.19 -7.24 -8.31
N LEU A 310 13.55 -6.13 -8.71
CA LEU A 310 14.24 -5.07 -9.45
C LEU A 310 15.35 -4.44 -8.58
N PRO A 311 16.62 -4.49 -9.01
CA PRO A 311 17.72 -3.87 -8.28
C PRO A 311 17.56 -2.35 -8.33
N PHE A 312 17.97 -1.66 -7.27
CA PHE A 312 17.96 -0.19 -7.13
C PHE A 312 16.57 0.47 -7.17
N PHE A 313 15.49 -0.27 -7.40
CA PHE A 313 14.14 0.26 -7.50
C PHE A 313 13.47 0.37 -6.13
N ILE A 314 13.00 1.56 -5.77
CA ILE A 314 12.45 1.86 -4.46
C ILE A 314 11.10 2.56 -4.53
N SER A 315 10.34 2.40 -3.46
CA SER A 315 9.02 3.00 -3.27
C SER A 315 8.06 2.75 -4.45
N PRO A 316 7.84 1.47 -4.86
CA PRO A 316 6.88 1.15 -5.90
C PRO A 316 5.48 1.60 -5.48
N LYS A 317 4.89 2.54 -6.22
CA LYS A 317 3.49 2.95 -6.12
C LYS A 317 2.74 2.39 -7.31
N ILE A 318 1.51 1.93 -7.08
CA ILE A 318 0.71 1.25 -8.09
C ILE A 318 -0.56 2.05 -8.33
N SER A 319 -0.92 2.22 -9.60
CA SER A 319 -2.22 2.73 -10.01
C SER A 319 -2.96 1.63 -10.77
N ARG A 320 -4.24 1.43 -10.42
CA ARG A 320 -5.14 0.44 -11.02
C ARG A 320 -6.32 1.18 -11.61
N ASP A 321 -6.26 1.35 -12.92
CA ASP A 321 -7.31 2.01 -13.71
C ASP A 321 -7.84 1.09 -14.83
N GLY A 322 -7.43 -0.17 -14.83
CA GLY A 322 -7.77 -1.16 -15.86
C GLY A 322 -7.20 -2.54 -15.58
N PHE A 323 -7.15 -3.40 -16.61
CA PHE A 323 -6.41 -4.66 -16.52
C PHE A 323 -4.90 -4.41 -16.63
N SER A 324 -4.48 -3.34 -17.30
CA SER A 324 -3.09 -2.87 -17.29
C SER A 324 -2.72 -2.28 -15.93
N VAL A 325 -1.46 -2.46 -15.52
CA VAL A 325 -0.93 -1.87 -14.29
C VAL A 325 0.12 -0.84 -14.58
N GLU A 326 -0.04 0.31 -13.94
CA GLU A 326 0.97 1.36 -13.92
C GLU A 326 1.74 1.33 -12.60
N VAL A 327 3.05 1.37 -12.73
CA VAL A 327 3.99 1.37 -11.61
C VAL A 327 4.81 2.64 -11.68
N PHE A 328 4.76 3.41 -10.60
CA PHE A 328 5.64 4.53 -10.37
C PHE A 328 6.69 4.16 -9.32
N GLY A 329 7.91 4.65 -9.43
CA GLY A 329 8.91 4.54 -8.38
C GLY A 329 10.20 5.27 -8.73
N TYR A 330 11.21 5.10 -7.88
CA TYR A 330 12.51 5.74 -8.07
C TYR A 330 13.61 4.69 -8.23
N PHE A 331 14.53 4.87 -9.17
CA PHE A 331 15.81 4.18 -9.17
C PHE A 331 16.85 5.05 -8.46
N VAL A 332 17.56 4.47 -7.48
CA VAL A 332 18.73 5.05 -6.83
C VAL A 332 19.94 4.20 -7.25
N ILE A 333 20.50 4.52 -8.42
CA ILE A 333 21.38 3.61 -9.16
C ILE A 333 22.78 4.22 -9.34
N PRO A 334 23.87 3.47 -9.07
CA PRO A 334 25.22 3.94 -9.42
C PRO A 334 25.32 4.22 -10.92
N GLU A 335 25.98 5.31 -11.28
CA GLU A 335 26.06 5.80 -12.67
C GLU A 335 26.58 4.72 -13.65
N ILE A 336 27.51 3.88 -13.19
CA ILE A 336 28.07 2.74 -13.94
C ILE A 336 27.03 1.73 -14.46
N TYR A 337 25.82 1.68 -13.86
CA TYR A 337 24.73 0.77 -14.28
C TYR A 337 23.64 1.48 -15.10
N LEU A 338 23.76 2.79 -15.35
CA LEU A 338 22.72 3.58 -16.03
C LEU A 338 22.44 3.05 -17.44
N ARG A 339 23.49 2.68 -18.18
CA ARG A 339 23.37 2.09 -19.51
C ARG A 339 22.65 0.75 -19.49
N ASP A 340 23.02 -0.13 -18.56
CA ASP A 340 22.39 -1.45 -18.42
C ASP A 340 20.90 -1.34 -18.07
N LEU A 341 20.52 -0.36 -17.23
CA LEU A 341 19.12 -0.05 -16.93
C LEU A 341 18.36 0.42 -18.18
N LYS A 342 18.96 1.32 -18.99
CA LYS A 342 18.38 1.79 -20.24
C LYS A 342 18.14 0.62 -21.21
N ASP A 343 19.17 -0.20 -21.43
CA ASP A 343 19.11 -1.36 -22.31
C ASP A 343 18.10 -2.41 -21.81
N PHE A 344 17.99 -2.58 -20.49
CA PHE A 344 16.98 -3.44 -19.87
C PHE A 344 15.55 -2.95 -20.14
N LEU A 345 15.27 -1.67 -19.91
CA LEU A 345 13.93 -1.10 -20.14
C LEU A 345 13.55 -1.05 -21.62
N VAL A 346 14.51 -0.94 -22.53
CA VAL A 346 14.29 -1.12 -23.98
C VAL A 346 13.94 -2.57 -24.28
N ALA A 347 14.70 -3.54 -23.76
CA ALA A 347 14.37 -4.95 -23.94
C ALA A 347 12.99 -5.33 -23.39
N CYS A 348 12.52 -4.70 -22.30
CA CYS A 348 11.17 -4.88 -21.78
C CYS A 348 10.08 -4.41 -22.77
N GLU A 349 10.33 -3.30 -23.45
CA GLU A 349 9.43 -2.73 -24.46
C GLU A 349 9.46 -3.55 -25.76
N ASP A 350 10.64 -3.93 -26.26
CA ASP A 350 10.81 -4.75 -27.46
C ASP A 350 10.14 -6.13 -27.36
N LEU A 351 10.07 -6.68 -26.14
CA LEU A 351 9.39 -7.94 -25.83
C LEU A 351 7.88 -7.76 -25.55
N GLY A 352 7.36 -6.53 -25.66
CA GLY A 352 5.96 -6.17 -25.47
C GLY A 352 5.49 -6.21 -24.01
N TYR A 353 6.39 -6.28 -23.03
CA TYR A 353 6.03 -6.33 -21.61
C TYR A 353 5.65 -4.95 -21.05
N LEU A 354 6.25 -3.90 -21.59
CA LEU A 354 5.90 -2.51 -21.32
C LEU A 354 5.13 -1.93 -22.52
N ILE A 355 4.07 -1.18 -22.23
CA ILE A 355 3.27 -0.43 -23.20
C ILE A 355 3.76 1.01 -23.32
N ASP A 356 4.09 1.63 -22.19
CA ASP A 356 4.58 3.00 -22.14
C ASP A 356 5.58 3.10 -20.99
N LYS A 357 6.57 3.98 -21.16
CA LYS A 357 7.55 4.29 -20.11
C LYS A 357 7.93 5.76 -20.17
N LYS A 358 8.01 6.41 -19.01
CA LYS A 358 8.66 7.71 -18.84
C LYS A 358 9.75 7.58 -17.81
N VAL A 359 10.93 8.09 -18.12
CA VAL A 359 12.13 7.91 -17.29
C VAL A 359 12.81 9.25 -17.17
N ILE A 360 12.65 9.90 -16.02
CA ILE A 360 13.10 11.28 -15.80
C ILE A 360 14.33 11.24 -14.89
N ILE A 361 15.48 11.70 -15.38
CA ILE A 361 16.66 11.90 -14.56
C ILE A 361 16.52 13.23 -13.83
N LEU A 362 16.66 13.22 -12.51
CA LEU A 362 16.32 14.38 -11.68
C LEU A 362 17.53 15.30 -11.51
N ASP A 363 17.37 16.57 -11.89
CA ASP A 363 18.42 17.59 -11.84
C ASP A 363 18.25 18.55 -10.67
N LYS A 364 17.01 18.98 -10.36
CA LYS A 364 16.74 19.79 -9.17
C LYS A 364 15.56 19.22 -8.40
N TYR A 365 15.56 19.45 -7.09
CA TYR A 365 14.50 19.04 -6.19
C TYR A 365 14.04 20.23 -5.37
N TYR A 366 12.73 20.44 -5.36
CA TYR A 366 12.06 21.45 -4.56
C TYR A 366 11.08 20.75 -3.62
N HIS A 367 11.13 21.13 -2.35
CA HIS A 367 10.17 20.68 -1.36
C HIS A 367 9.61 21.90 -0.64
N ILE A 368 8.32 22.12 -0.82
CA ILE A 368 7.56 23.17 -0.15
C ILE A 368 6.65 22.55 0.90
N SER A 369 6.70 23.12 2.11
CA SER A 369 5.82 22.79 3.21
C SER A 369 5.10 24.06 3.67
N ASN A 370 3.77 24.04 3.65
CA ASN A 370 2.94 25.14 4.11
C ASN A 370 2.45 24.86 5.53
N LEU A 371 3.14 25.45 6.52
CA LEU A 371 2.86 25.21 7.94
C LEU A 371 1.51 25.77 8.41
N ASN A 372 0.83 26.59 7.59
CA ASN A 372 -0.54 27.02 7.90
C ASN A 372 -1.51 25.82 8.02
N ASN A 373 -1.17 24.66 7.43
CA ASN A 373 -1.94 23.42 7.61
C ASN A 373 -2.00 22.91 9.06
N LEU A 374 -1.02 23.27 9.89
CA LEU A 374 -0.95 22.83 11.29
C LEU A 374 -1.70 23.76 12.25
N LYS A 375 -2.17 24.92 11.77
CA LYS A 375 -2.90 25.89 12.59
C LYS A 375 -4.33 25.43 12.87
N GLU A 376 -4.89 25.92 13.97
CA GLU A 376 -6.23 25.52 14.43
C GLU A 376 -7.34 25.82 13.42
N PHE A 377 -7.26 26.94 12.69
CA PHE A 377 -8.28 27.30 11.68
C PHE A 377 -8.36 26.30 10.52
N ASN A 378 -7.32 25.48 10.30
CA ASN A 378 -7.28 24.50 9.23
C ASN A 378 -7.76 23.09 9.66
N ILE A 379 -8.23 22.95 10.90
CA ILE A 379 -8.80 21.69 11.41
C ILE A 379 -10.00 21.28 10.55
N GLY A 380 -10.02 20.03 10.11
CA GLY A 380 -11.10 19.47 9.28
C GLY A 380 -11.09 19.89 7.81
N LYS A 381 -10.41 20.98 7.43
CA LYS A 381 -10.36 21.50 6.06
C LYS A 381 -9.59 20.58 5.10
N LYS A 382 -10.01 20.54 3.83
CA LYS A 382 -9.41 19.68 2.78
C LYS A 382 -8.20 20.32 2.09
N LEU A 383 -8.24 21.64 1.91
CA LEU A 383 -7.22 22.49 1.31
C LEU A 383 -7.01 23.72 2.19
N ILE A 384 -5.89 24.43 2.01
CA ILE A 384 -5.60 25.67 2.73
C ILE A 384 -6.27 26.82 1.97
N ASN A 385 -7.07 27.63 2.67
CA ASN A 385 -7.63 28.85 2.13
C ASN A 385 -6.66 30.03 2.36
N PRO A 386 -5.98 30.55 1.32
CA PRO A 386 -5.01 31.64 1.49
C PRO A 386 -5.67 33.00 1.74
N LEU A 387 -6.97 33.14 1.52
CA LEU A 387 -7.71 34.41 1.71
C LEU A 387 -8.01 34.68 3.20
N LEU A 388 -7.82 33.70 4.08
CA LEU A 388 -7.98 33.88 5.52
C LEU A 388 -6.83 34.74 6.08
N ARG A 389 -7.17 35.71 6.93
CA ARG A 389 -6.20 36.62 7.56
C ARG A 389 -5.13 35.87 8.38
N GLU A 390 -5.49 34.72 8.92
CA GLU A 390 -4.63 33.85 9.72
C GLU A 390 -3.64 33.02 8.89
N SER A 391 -3.85 32.94 7.57
CA SER A 391 -2.93 32.31 6.61
C SER A 391 -1.80 33.27 6.28
N ILE A 392 -0.59 32.94 6.74
CA ILE A 392 0.56 33.84 6.63
C ILE A 392 1.57 33.24 5.67
N GLU A 393 2.00 34.02 4.67
CA GLU A 393 2.96 33.60 3.65
C GLU A 393 4.31 33.19 4.26
N LYS A 394 4.75 33.84 5.34
CA LYS A 394 6.00 33.48 6.05
C LYS A 394 6.04 32.02 6.54
N ASN A 395 4.88 31.36 6.68
CA ASN A 395 4.78 29.96 7.10
C ASN A 395 4.94 28.96 5.95
N ILE A 396 5.11 29.45 4.71
CA ILE A 396 5.47 28.64 3.55
C ILE A 396 7.00 28.52 3.53
N ILE A 397 7.49 27.30 3.73
CA ILE A 397 8.92 27.02 3.77
C ILE A 397 9.30 26.24 2.53
N GLN A 398 10.33 26.70 1.84
CA GLN A 398 10.89 26.03 0.67
C GLN A 398 12.29 25.51 0.96
N PHE A 399 12.53 24.29 0.49
CA PHE A 399 13.84 23.66 0.39
C PHE A 399 14.14 23.37 -1.08
N GLU A 400 15.40 23.49 -1.46
CA GLU A 400 15.88 23.20 -2.82
C GLU A 400 17.19 22.40 -2.77
N ILE A 401 17.40 21.48 -3.69
CA ILE A 401 18.71 20.87 -4.02
C ILE A 401 18.92 20.95 -5.52
N ASN A 402 20.16 21.24 -5.92
CA ASN A 402 20.61 21.06 -7.29
C ASN A 402 21.57 19.85 -7.38
N TYR A 403 21.19 18.85 -8.16
CA TYR A 403 21.96 17.65 -8.51
C TYR A 403 22.85 17.88 -9.76
N SER A 404 22.63 18.94 -10.55
CA SER A 404 23.15 19.12 -11.93
C SER A 404 24.64 19.44 -12.09
N ALA A 405 25.50 19.23 -11.10
CA ALA A 405 26.93 19.57 -11.23
C ALA A 405 27.77 18.30 -11.47
N THR A 406 28.66 18.34 -12.46
CA THR A 406 29.77 17.39 -12.60
C THR A 406 30.70 17.56 -11.40
N VAL A 407 30.89 16.49 -10.63
CA VAL A 407 31.63 16.55 -9.37
C VAL A 407 32.95 15.81 -9.50
N SER A 408 33.97 16.28 -8.79
CA SER A 408 35.13 15.43 -8.48
C SER A 408 34.65 14.22 -7.67
N GLU A 409 35.39 13.11 -7.69
CA GLU A 409 34.98 11.95 -6.90
C GLU A 409 35.28 12.19 -5.41
N PHE A 410 34.25 12.31 -4.57
CA PHE A 410 34.44 12.23 -3.14
C PHE A 410 34.71 10.78 -2.73
N LYS A 411 35.92 10.48 -2.29
CA LYS A 411 36.30 9.15 -1.82
C LYS A 411 35.57 8.81 -0.51
N LEU A 412 34.59 7.93 -0.59
CA LEU A 412 33.83 7.49 0.57
C LEU A 412 34.56 6.36 1.30
N ASN A 413 34.98 6.62 2.54
CA ASN A 413 35.46 5.57 3.43
C ASN A 413 34.27 4.95 4.20
N PRO A 414 34.47 3.85 4.96
CA PRO A 414 33.38 3.21 5.70
C PRO A 414 32.64 4.14 6.69
N LEU A 415 33.37 5.04 7.35
CA LEU A 415 32.78 6.03 8.26
C LEU A 415 31.92 7.04 7.49
N SER A 416 32.36 7.48 6.31
CA SER A 416 31.60 8.36 5.41
C SER A 416 30.26 7.72 5.07
N PHE A 417 30.24 6.47 4.62
CA PHE A 417 29.00 5.75 4.27
C PHE A 417 28.06 5.58 5.46
N LEU A 418 28.57 5.24 6.65
CA LEU A 418 27.73 5.12 7.86
C LEU A 418 27.07 6.44 8.25
N ILE A 419 27.80 7.56 8.13
CA ILE A 419 27.25 8.90 8.37
C ILE A 419 26.16 9.21 7.35
N LEU A 420 26.39 8.99 6.06
CA LEU A 420 25.39 9.20 5.01
C LEU A 420 24.17 8.30 5.18
N ASP A 421 24.37 7.03 5.55
CA ASP A 421 23.30 6.09 5.86
C ASP A 421 22.43 6.63 6.99
N ARG A 422 23.05 7.12 8.07
CA ARG A 422 22.35 7.65 9.24
C ARG A 422 21.61 8.96 8.98
N ILE A 423 22.14 9.81 8.11
CA ILE A 423 21.54 11.11 7.76
C ILE A 423 20.16 10.98 7.10
N ARG A 424 19.91 9.89 6.36
CA ARG A 424 18.69 9.68 5.58
C ARG A 424 17.48 9.20 6.40
N PHE A 425 17.64 8.97 7.71
CA PHE A 425 16.54 8.53 8.57
C PHE A 425 15.82 9.70 9.24
N PHE A 426 14.52 9.52 9.53
CA PHE A 426 13.72 10.47 10.30
C PHE A 426 14.33 10.71 11.70
N SER A 427 14.05 11.90 12.25
CA SER A 427 14.54 12.51 13.49
C SER A 427 14.98 11.62 14.66
N SER A 428 14.24 10.56 15.00
CA SER A 428 14.55 9.67 16.14
C SER A 428 15.75 8.77 15.88
N GLN A 429 16.14 8.58 14.62
CA GLN A 429 17.10 7.57 14.17
C GLN A 429 18.34 8.16 13.47
N GLY A 430 18.26 9.44 13.06
CA GLY A 430 19.32 10.18 12.39
C GLY A 430 20.06 11.19 13.28
N PHE A 431 20.72 12.17 12.66
CA PHE A 431 21.42 13.27 13.36
C PHE A 431 20.44 14.33 13.91
N GLY A 432 19.47 13.93 14.73
CA GLY A 432 18.44 14.81 15.32
C GLY A 432 18.92 15.63 16.52
N PHE A 433 18.00 16.38 17.14
CA PHE A 433 18.26 17.22 18.33
C PHE A 433 18.82 16.45 19.54
N GLU A 434 18.59 15.14 19.58
CA GLU A 434 18.61 14.37 20.84
C GLU A 434 19.89 13.59 21.12
N ASN A 435 20.78 13.36 20.16
CA ASN A 435 21.70 12.21 20.31
C ASN A 435 23.18 12.40 19.96
N ARG A 436 23.74 13.61 19.82
CA ARG A 436 25.17 13.77 19.45
C ARG A 436 26.16 12.94 20.31
N ARG A 437 25.96 12.83 21.62
CA ARG A 437 26.81 11.99 22.50
C ARG A 437 26.62 10.48 22.25
N ASN A 438 25.41 10.05 21.93
CA ASN A 438 25.08 8.65 21.65
C ASN A 438 25.41 8.25 20.20
N ILE A 439 25.45 9.21 19.26
CA ILE A 439 25.75 8.98 17.85
C ILE A 439 27.10 8.30 17.65
N ILE A 440 28.12 8.66 18.43
CA ILE A 440 29.43 7.99 18.37
C ILE A 440 29.29 6.50 18.70
N ASN A 441 28.59 6.18 19.78
CA ASN A 441 28.38 4.80 20.21
C ASN A 441 27.54 4.04 19.18
N ILE A 442 26.54 4.69 18.57
CA ILE A 442 25.72 4.10 17.52
C ILE A 442 26.57 3.81 16.27
N ILE A 443 27.34 4.78 15.78
CA ILE A 443 28.22 4.62 14.61
C ILE A 443 29.27 3.54 14.86
N LYS A 444 29.90 3.51 16.05
CA LYS A 444 30.83 2.44 16.44
C LYS A 444 30.16 1.07 16.42
N ASN A 445 28.94 0.96 16.98
CA ASN A 445 28.18 -0.28 16.94
C ASN A 445 27.81 -0.70 15.53
N ASP A 446 27.36 0.23 14.67
CA ASP A 446 27.01 -0.07 13.28
C ASP A 446 28.23 -0.57 12.48
N LEU A 447 29.39 0.05 12.71
CA LEU A 447 30.65 -0.35 12.08
C LEU A 447 31.07 -1.75 12.52
N ILE A 448 31.04 -2.03 13.84
CA ILE A 448 31.32 -3.37 14.39
C ILE A 448 30.35 -4.40 13.80
N ASN A 449 29.06 -4.08 13.78
CA ASN A 449 28.04 -4.98 13.25
C ASN A 449 28.27 -5.29 11.77
N GLU A 450 28.66 -4.30 10.95
CA GLU A 450 28.97 -4.53 9.54
C GLU A 450 30.20 -5.44 9.38
N ILE A 451 31.26 -5.24 10.16
CA ILE A 451 32.46 -6.08 10.14
C ILE A 451 32.12 -7.53 10.51
N GLU A 452 31.43 -7.72 11.63
CA GLU A 452 31.03 -9.04 12.11
C GLU A 452 30.14 -9.75 11.10
N LYS A 453 29.25 -9.02 10.44
CA LYS A 453 28.38 -9.52 9.38
C LYS A 453 29.18 -9.98 8.16
N GLN A 454 30.06 -9.14 7.61
CA GLN A 454 30.92 -9.49 6.48
C GLN A 454 31.79 -10.72 6.80
N ASN A 455 32.40 -10.74 7.98
CA ASN A 455 33.17 -11.90 8.47
C ASN A 455 32.31 -13.17 8.59
N SER A 456 31.07 -13.04 9.08
CA SER A 456 30.15 -14.18 9.19
C SER A 456 29.74 -14.75 7.84
N PHE A 457 29.47 -13.91 6.84
CA PHE A 457 29.11 -14.36 5.49
C PHE A 457 30.26 -15.08 4.82
N ILE A 458 31.48 -14.54 4.92
CA ILE A 458 32.66 -15.15 4.32
C ILE A 458 33.00 -16.47 5.02
N LYS A 459 32.88 -16.54 6.35
CA LYS A 459 33.08 -17.79 7.09
C LYS A 459 32.04 -18.84 6.67
N LYS A 460 30.75 -18.51 6.68
CA LYS A 460 29.68 -19.42 6.26
C LYS A 460 29.85 -19.90 4.82
N PHE A 461 30.19 -18.98 3.90
CA PHE A 461 30.44 -19.32 2.50
C PHE A 461 31.61 -20.29 2.36
N LYS A 462 32.71 -20.07 3.09
CA LYS A 462 33.83 -21.01 3.14
C LYS A 462 33.41 -22.38 3.67
N ASP A 463 32.69 -22.42 4.78
CA ASP A 463 32.28 -23.68 5.42
C ASP A 463 31.40 -24.51 4.48
N ILE A 464 30.51 -23.87 3.72
CA ILE A 464 29.69 -24.52 2.71
C ILE A 464 30.54 -25.00 1.53
N LEU A 465 31.42 -24.16 0.97
CA LEU A 465 32.31 -24.57 -0.11
C LEU A 465 33.17 -25.78 0.30
N ILE A 466 33.62 -25.84 1.56
CA ILE A 466 34.33 -27.00 2.11
C ILE A 466 33.41 -28.24 2.14
N LYS A 467 32.14 -28.12 2.57
CA LYS A 467 31.17 -29.24 2.52
C LYS A 467 31.03 -29.80 1.10
N PHE A 468 30.95 -28.93 0.09
CA PHE A 468 30.90 -29.34 -1.32
C PHE A 468 32.21 -29.98 -1.81
N SER A 469 33.36 -29.45 -1.40
CA SER A 469 34.68 -30.00 -1.78
C SER A 469 34.93 -31.40 -1.22
N LYS A 470 34.43 -31.68 0.00
CA LYS A 470 34.64 -32.94 0.72
C LYS A 470 33.65 -34.03 0.30
N ASN A 471 32.49 -33.67 -0.26
CA ASN A 471 31.44 -34.59 -0.66
C ASN A 471 31.23 -34.58 -2.18
N SER A 472 31.92 -35.48 -2.89
CA SER A 472 31.86 -35.59 -4.35
C SER A 472 30.45 -35.87 -4.87
N ARG A 473 29.64 -36.63 -4.12
CA ARG A 473 28.24 -36.93 -4.48
C ARG A 473 27.35 -35.69 -4.38
N LEU A 474 27.48 -34.92 -3.30
CA LEU A 474 26.76 -33.65 -3.11
C LEU A 474 27.12 -32.65 -4.22
N LYS A 475 28.41 -32.52 -4.53
CA LYS A 475 28.94 -31.68 -5.61
C LYS A 475 28.38 -32.08 -6.97
N ASN A 476 28.46 -33.36 -7.33
CA ASN A 476 27.95 -33.85 -8.61
C ASN A 476 26.42 -33.69 -8.73
N ASN A 477 25.68 -33.89 -7.63
CA ASN A 477 24.24 -33.64 -7.59
C ASN A 477 23.89 -32.16 -7.79
N PHE A 478 24.64 -31.26 -7.18
CA PHE A 478 24.45 -29.82 -7.36
C PHE A 478 24.78 -29.36 -8.78
N PHE A 479 25.85 -29.88 -9.38
CA PHE A 479 26.15 -29.59 -10.79
C PHE A 479 25.09 -30.12 -11.74
N ARG A 480 24.59 -31.34 -11.52
CA ARG A 480 23.43 -31.85 -12.27
C ARG A 480 22.20 -30.98 -12.07
N PHE A 481 21.98 -30.45 -10.87
CA PHE A 481 20.91 -29.50 -10.60
C PHE A 481 21.09 -28.19 -11.39
N LEU A 482 22.29 -27.61 -11.40
CA LEU A 482 22.59 -26.40 -12.18
C LEU A 482 22.45 -26.64 -13.69
N GLU A 483 22.97 -27.75 -14.21
CA GLU A 483 22.85 -28.16 -15.62
C GLU A 483 21.38 -28.29 -16.04
N ARG A 484 20.57 -29.01 -15.26
CA ARG A 484 19.12 -29.16 -15.51
C ARG A 484 18.36 -27.84 -15.53
N ASN A 485 18.88 -26.84 -14.80
CA ASN A 485 18.26 -25.53 -14.65
C ASN A 485 18.99 -24.40 -15.39
N ARG A 486 19.95 -24.70 -16.28
CA ARG A 486 20.79 -23.70 -16.97
C ARG A 486 20.01 -22.68 -17.80
N LYS A 487 18.80 -23.05 -18.25
CA LYS A 487 17.87 -22.17 -18.99
C LYS A 487 17.15 -21.14 -18.11
N TYR A 488 17.20 -21.30 -16.80
CA TYR A 488 16.59 -20.38 -15.84
C TYR A 488 17.66 -19.41 -15.32
N SER A 489 17.24 -18.18 -15.05
CA SER A 489 18.11 -17.20 -14.39
C SER A 489 18.49 -17.61 -12.96
N PHE A 490 19.58 -17.05 -12.47
CA PHE A 490 19.99 -17.15 -11.07
C PHE A 490 18.88 -16.74 -10.10
N PHE A 491 18.23 -15.60 -10.34
CA PHE A 491 17.15 -15.09 -9.49
C PHE A 491 15.94 -16.03 -9.46
N TYR A 492 15.60 -16.66 -10.60
CA TYR A 492 14.53 -17.66 -10.67
C TYR A 492 14.85 -18.89 -9.80
N ILE A 493 16.06 -19.43 -9.94
CA ILE A 493 16.48 -20.63 -9.19
C ILE A 493 16.51 -20.36 -7.69
N LYS A 494 17.06 -19.21 -7.29
CA LYS A 494 17.08 -18.76 -5.89
C LYS A 494 15.67 -18.69 -5.31
N ASN A 495 14.74 -18.01 -5.99
CA ASN A 495 13.36 -17.89 -5.51
C ASN A 495 12.66 -19.25 -5.42
N LEU A 496 12.85 -20.12 -6.42
CA LEU A 496 12.30 -21.47 -6.40
C LEU A 496 12.77 -22.25 -5.16
N LEU A 497 14.07 -22.20 -4.83
CA LEU A 497 14.62 -22.90 -3.67
C LEU A 497 14.02 -22.40 -2.34
N ILE A 498 13.88 -21.08 -2.19
CA ILE A 498 13.23 -20.47 -1.01
C ILE A 498 11.79 -20.97 -0.86
N GLN A 499 11.03 -21.00 -1.97
CA GLN A 499 9.64 -21.46 -1.96
C GLN A 499 9.53 -22.95 -1.59
N VAL A 500 10.44 -23.78 -2.11
CA VAL A 500 10.48 -25.23 -1.84
C VAL A 500 10.80 -25.51 -0.38
N ASN A 501 11.81 -24.84 0.20
CA ASN A 501 12.18 -25.05 1.59
C ASN A 501 11.08 -24.61 2.56
N LYS A 502 10.43 -23.48 2.29
CA LYS A 502 9.24 -23.05 3.04
C LYS A 502 8.14 -24.11 3.01
N TYR A 503 7.86 -24.71 1.86
CA TYR A 503 6.84 -25.76 1.75
C TYR A 503 7.21 -27.03 2.54
N LEU A 504 8.48 -27.44 2.48
CA LEU A 504 8.97 -28.60 3.24
C LEU A 504 8.89 -28.37 4.77
N GLU A 505 9.17 -27.16 5.25
CA GLU A 505 9.00 -26.80 6.68
C GLU A 505 7.55 -26.97 7.15
N VAL A 506 6.58 -26.64 6.31
CA VAL A 506 5.17 -26.77 6.68
C VAL A 506 4.74 -28.25 6.69
N ILE A 507 5.21 -29.07 5.73
CA ILE A 507 4.93 -30.51 5.73
C ILE A 507 5.37 -31.15 7.05
N GLU A 508 6.57 -30.84 7.54
CA GLU A 508 7.09 -31.42 8.79
C GLU A 508 6.27 -31.05 10.03
N LYS A 509 5.82 -29.79 10.11
CA LYS A 509 5.00 -29.33 11.25
C LYS A 509 3.60 -29.94 11.28
N SER A 510 3.15 -30.54 10.19
CA SER A 510 1.75 -30.91 9.99
C SER A 510 1.40 -32.37 10.33
N ASP A 511 2.38 -33.23 10.67
CA ASP A 511 2.18 -34.66 10.95
C ASP A 511 1.32 -35.41 9.90
N ILE A 512 1.28 -34.92 8.65
CA ILE A 512 0.43 -35.47 7.60
C ILE A 512 1.01 -36.80 7.12
N LYS A 513 0.22 -37.88 7.26
CA LYS A 513 0.57 -39.20 6.70
C LYS A 513 0.64 -39.11 5.17
N PRO A 514 1.64 -39.72 4.51
CA PRO A 514 1.91 -39.52 3.09
C PRO A 514 0.79 -39.93 2.11
N THR A 515 -0.22 -40.69 2.56
CA THR A 515 -1.21 -41.36 1.70
C THR A 515 -2.35 -40.48 1.17
N GLU A 516 -2.51 -39.23 1.62
CA GLU A 516 -3.63 -38.35 1.21
C GLU A 516 -3.19 -37.29 0.18
N ASN A 517 -3.02 -37.71 -1.08
CA ASN A 517 -2.55 -36.88 -2.20
C ASN A 517 -3.50 -35.74 -2.64
N LEU A 518 -4.58 -35.45 -1.92
CA LEU A 518 -5.63 -34.52 -2.37
C LEU A 518 -6.02 -33.42 -1.38
N ASN A 519 -5.62 -33.50 -0.11
CA ASN A 519 -6.00 -32.49 0.91
C ASN A 519 -4.81 -31.82 1.61
N ILE A 520 -3.58 -31.99 1.12
CA ILE A 520 -2.41 -31.27 1.66
C ILE A 520 -2.63 -29.76 1.50
N ASP A 521 -3.13 -29.29 0.35
CA ASP A 521 -3.37 -27.85 0.11
C ASP A 521 -4.40 -27.25 1.09
N LEU A 522 -5.43 -28.01 1.48
CA LEU A 522 -6.44 -27.59 2.48
C LEU A 522 -5.98 -27.77 3.93
N LYS A 523 -5.20 -28.82 4.23
CA LYS A 523 -4.61 -29.04 5.57
C LYS A 523 -3.48 -28.05 5.87
N LEU A 524 -2.72 -27.61 4.87
CA LEU A 524 -1.74 -26.52 4.96
C LEU A 524 -2.42 -25.17 5.24
N MET A 525 -3.68 -25.01 4.84
CA MET A 525 -4.52 -23.84 5.15
C MET A 525 -5.14 -23.91 6.57
N ASN A 526 -5.27 -25.11 7.16
CA ASN A 526 -5.85 -25.33 8.50
C ASN A 526 -4.83 -25.23 9.65
N LEU A 527 -3.53 -25.09 9.37
CA LEU A 527 -2.55 -24.76 10.41
C LEU A 527 -2.81 -23.31 10.85
N GLU A 528 -3.14 -23.12 12.13
CA GLU A 528 -3.65 -21.89 12.77
C GLU A 528 -2.75 -20.63 12.69
N ASP A 529 -1.74 -20.61 11.82
CA ASP A 529 -0.86 -19.48 11.58
C ASP A 529 -1.40 -18.53 10.51
N TYR A 530 -1.41 -17.25 10.87
CA TYR A 530 -1.90 -16.06 10.16
C TYR A 530 -1.41 -15.83 8.71
N ASP A 531 -0.71 -16.78 8.08
CA ASP A 531 0.10 -16.58 6.87
C ASP A 531 -0.52 -17.16 5.57
N LEU A 532 -1.82 -17.43 5.57
CA LEU A 532 -2.55 -18.05 4.45
C LEU A 532 -2.33 -17.41 3.09
N PHE A 533 -2.29 -16.09 3.02
CA PHE A 533 -2.17 -15.39 1.75
C PHE A 533 -0.76 -15.51 1.15
N GLU A 534 0.28 -15.61 1.98
CA GLU A 534 1.62 -15.85 1.47
C GLU A 534 1.76 -17.30 1.01
N ARG A 535 1.23 -18.25 1.81
CA ARG A 535 1.29 -19.69 1.53
C ARG A 535 0.44 -20.11 0.32
N GLY A 536 -0.76 -19.57 0.15
CA GLY A 536 -1.64 -19.85 -1.01
C GLY A 536 -1.05 -19.35 -2.34
N SER A 537 -0.30 -18.24 -2.33
CA SER A 537 0.40 -17.76 -3.52
C SER A 537 1.50 -18.72 -3.99
N LEU A 538 2.20 -19.40 -3.07
CA LEU A 538 3.25 -20.39 -3.38
C LEU A 538 2.68 -21.56 -4.21
N LEU A 539 1.47 -22.00 -3.88
CA LEU A 539 0.79 -23.13 -4.51
C LEU A 539 0.17 -22.76 -5.87
N SER A 540 0.02 -21.48 -6.21
CA SER A 540 -0.54 -21.07 -7.52
C SER A 540 0.42 -21.34 -8.70
N ASN A 541 1.74 -21.40 -8.44
CA ASN A 541 2.76 -21.55 -9.48
C ASN A 541 2.75 -22.97 -10.10
N LYS A 542 2.39 -23.07 -11.39
CA LYS A 542 2.32 -24.33 -12.13
C LYS A 542 3.64 -25.11 -12.16
N PHE A 543 4.79 -24.42 -12.21
CA PHE A 543 6.09 -25.08 -12.19
C PHE A 543 6.42 -25.62 -10.79
N PHE A 544 6.15 -24.81 -9.76
CA PHE A 544 6.28 -25.23 -8.36
C PHE A 544 5.44 -26.48 -8.08
N LYS A 545 4.15 -26.46 -8.44
CA LYS A 545 3.24 -27.63 -8.34
C LYS A 545 3.79 -28.87 -9.05
N ARG A 546 4.36 -28.71 -10.25
CA ARG A 546 4.97 -29.82 -10.99
C ARG A 546 6.23 -30.35 -10.29
N PHE A 547 7.08 -29.47 -9.77
CA PHE A 547 8.28 -29.84 -9.04
C PHE A 547 7.93 -30.58 -7.76
N ILE A 548 6.99 -30.06 -6.96
CA ILE A 548 6.47 -30.73 -5.78
C ILE A 548 5.88 -32.10 -6.14
N LYS A 549 4.97 -32.18 -7.11
CA LYS A 549 4.32 -33.43 -7.52
C LYS A 549 5.28 -34.49 -8.07
N LYS A 550 6.33 -34.09 -8.79
CA LYS A 550 7.26 -35.03 -9.45
C LYS A 550 8.50 -35.37 -8.64
N GLU A 551 9.03 -34.44 -7.85
CA GLU A 551 10.29 -34.64 -7.11
C GLU A 551 10.10 -34.77 -5.60
N ILE A 552 9.12 -34.08 -5.00
CA ILE A 552 8.98 -34.04 -3.53
C ILE A 552 7.94 -35.05 -3.04
N ASN A 553 6.74 -35.08 -3.62
CA ASN A 553 5.65 -35.97 -3.19
C ASN A 553 6.02 -37.47 -3.27
N PRO A 554 6.71 -37.95 -4.32
CA PRO A 554 7.15 -39.35 -4.35
C PRO A 554 8.13 -39.67 -3.22
N LEU A 555 9.02 -38.74 -2.87
CA LEU A 555 9.99 -38.94 -1.78
C LEU A 555 9.33 -38.92 -0.41
N SER A 556 8.32 -38.06 -0.20
CA SER A 556 7.54 -38.05 1.05
C SER A 556 6.72 -39.33 1.23
N LEU A 557 6.31 -39.98 0.13
CA LEU A 557 5.62 -41.27 0.12
C LEU A 557 6.57 -42.46 0.36
N GLU A 558 7.82 -42.37 -0.09
CA GLU A 558 8.79 -43.47 -0.01
C GLU A 558 9.48 -43.63 1.37
N SER A 559 10.02 -42.55 1.95
CA SER A 559 10.53 -42.58 3.34
C SER A 559 10.80 -41.19 3.92
N LYS A 560 10.50 -41.00 5.22
CA LYS A 560 10.77 -39.75 5.95
C LYS A 560 12.27 -39.39 5.93
N GLU A 561 13.15 -40.36 6.12
CA GLU A 561 14.61 -40.13 6.08
C GLU A 561 15.12 -39.68 4.69
N LYS A 562 14.54 -40.17 3.59
CA LYS A 562 14.91 -39.73 2.23
C LYS A 562 14.46 -38.28 2.01
N LEU A 563 13.27 -37.91 2.51
CA LEU A 563 12.75 -36.55 2.45
C LEU A 563 13.63 -35.59 3.26
N GLU A 564 14.00 -35.96 4.49
CA GLU A 564 14.92 -35.20 5.35
C GLU A 564 16.27 -34.97 4.67
N LYS A 565 16.90 -36.01 4.11
CA LYS A 565 18.16 -35.87 3.34
C LYS A 565 18.02 -34.99 2.11
N LYS A 566 16.88 -35.06 1.39
CA LYS A 566 16.62 -34.18 0.23
C LYS A 566 16.44 -32.73 0.69
N ARG A 567 15.75 -32.49 1.81
CA ARG A 567 15.58 -31.16 2.41
C ARG A 567 16.93 -30.57 2.82
N GLU A 568 17.79 -31.34 3.49
CA GLU A 568 19.14 -30.89 3.86
C GLU A 568 19.95 -30.43 2.63
N HIS A 569 19.88 -31.18 1.54
CA HIS A 569 20.53 -30.79 0.29
C HIS A 569 19.92 -29.51 -0.31
N LEU A 570 18.58 -29.38 -0.36
CA LEU A 570 17.91 -28.20 -0.91
C LEU A 570 18.12 -26.95 -0.04
N ALA A 571 18.19 -27.10 1.28
CA ALA A 571 18.57 -26.05 2.21
C ALA A 571 20.00 -25.57 1.96
N LEU A 572 20.95 -26.49 1.74
CA LEU A 572 22.32 -26.14 1.34
C LEU A 572 22.38 -25.42 -0.01
N TYR A 573 21.55 -25.81 -0.97
CA TYR A 573 21.50 -25.17 -2.28
C TYR A 573 20.95 -23.75 -2.17
N GLU A 574 19.85 -23.56 -1.44
CA GLU A 574 19.30 -22.23 -1.15
C GLU A 574 20.35 -21.35 -0.47
N GLU A 575 21.06 -21.89 0.52
CA GLU A 575 22.07 -21.15 1.27
C GLU A 575 23.24 -20.70 0.38
N ILE A 576 23.70 -21.52 -0.58
CA ILE A 576 24.70 -21.09 -1.58
C ILE A 576 24.18 -19.92 -2.41
N PHE A 577 23.00 -20.05 -3.01
CA PHE A 577 22.44 -18.99 -3.86
C PHE A 577 22.25 -17.70 -3.07
N ARG A 578 21.78 -17.80 -1.83
CA ARG A 578 21.60 -16.66 -0.92
C ARG A 578 22.92 -15.98 -0.55
N LEU A 579 23.99 -16.76 -0.30
CA LEU A 579 25.32 -16.19 -0.02
C LEU A 579 25.96 -15.58 -1.27
N ALA A 580 25.80 -16.21 -2.43
CA ALA A 580 26.29 -15.70 -3.71
C ALA A 580 25.65 -14.37 -4.07
N ASP A 581 24.34 -14.25 -3.84
CA ASP A 581 23.56 -13.04 -4.04
C ASP A 581 24.04 -11.87 -3.14
N ASN A 582 24.32 -12.16 -1.86
CA ASN A 582 24.92 -11.19 -0.93
C ASN A 582 26.34 -10.78 -1.34
N LEU A 583 27.09 -11.70 -1.96
CA LEU A 583 28.44 -11.46 -2.49
C LEU A 583 28.46 -10.90 -3.91
N LYS A 584 27.29 -10.61 -4.51
CA LYS A 584 27.13 -10.08 -5.88
C LYS A 584 27.65 -11.01 -6.98
N ILE A 585 27.53 -12.31 -6.78
CA ILE A 585 27.87 -13.36 -7.75
C ILE A 585 26.57 -13.90 -8.35
N PHE A 586 26.19 -13.36 -9.50
CA PHE A 586 24.87 -13.63 -10.09
C PHE A 586 24.87 -14.72 -11.17
N SER A 587 26.02 -15.28 -11.54
CA SER A 587 26.11 -16.32 -12.58
C SER A 587 26.22 -17.74 -12.01
N THR A 588 25.43 -18.66 -12.55
CA THR A 588 25.49 -20.10 -12.23
C THR A 588 26.81 -20.73 -12.68
N ASN A 589 27.43 -20.23 -13.76
CA ASN A 589 28.76 -20.67 -14.20
C ASN A 589 29.83 -20.27 -13.18
N SER A 590 29.73 -19.05 -12.65
CA SER A 590 30.63 -18.55 -11.61
C SER A 590 30.54 -19.41 -10.35
N LEU A 591 29.35 -19.88 -9.99
CA LEU A 591 29.15 -20.85 -8.90
C LEU A 591 29.82 -22.21 -9.19
N GLN A 592 29.67 -22.73 -10.41
CA GLN A 592 30.32 -23.99 -10.80
C GLN A 592 31.84 -23.90 -10.71
N ILE A 593 32.43 -22.80 -11.20
CA ILE A 593 33.87 -22.54 -11.13
C ILE A 593 34.33 -22.49 -9.66
N LEU A 594 33.62 -21.74 -8.81
CA LEU A 594 33.97 -21.61 -7.39
C LEU A 594 33.94 -22.95 -6.64
N ILE A 595 32.99 -23.83 -6.96
CA ILE A 595 32.87 -25.16 -6.36
C ILE A 595 33.85 -26.16 -6.99
N ASN A 596 34.34 -25.87 -8.21
CA ASN A 596 35.35 -26.68 -8.89
C ASN A 596 36.77 -26.45 -8.41
N ASN A 597 37.08 -25.25 -7.91
CA ASN A 597 38.41 -24.91 -7.41
C ASN A 597 38.87 -25.84 -6.28
N LYS A 598 40.17 -26.14 -6.26
CA LYS A 598 40.77 -26.99 -5.22
C LYS A 598 40.72 -26.26 -3.88
N ASN A 599 40.64 -27.01 -2.78
CA ASN A 599 40.57 -26.45 -1.42
C ASN A 599 41.66 -25.40 -1.11
N ASN A 600 42.86 -25.54 -1.69
CA ASN A 600 43.96 -24.59 -1.50
C ASN A 600 43.70 -23.21 -2.14
N GLU A 601 43.02 -23.16 -3.29
CA GLU A 601 42.68 -21.89 -3.96
C GLU A 601 41.56 -21.16 -3.23
N ILE A 602 40.55 -21.89 -2.75
CA ILE A 602 39.49 -21.37 -1.89
C ILE A 602 40.10 -20.78 -0.61
N GLN A 603 41.09 -21.46 -0.02
CA GLN A 603 41.82 -20.93 1.14
C GLN A 603 42.61 -19.67 0.83
N ARG A 604 43.24 -19.56 -0.35
CA ARG A 604 43.96 -18.36 -0.78
C ARG A 604 43.01 -17.17 -0.99
N ILE A 605 41.90 -17.37 -1.69
CA ILE A 605 40.86 -16.35 -1.90
C ILE A 605 40.32 -15.88 -0.54
N TYR A 606 40.04 -16.81 0.37
CA TYR A 606 39.57 -16.51 1.72
C TYR A 606 40.61 -15.73 2.53
N LYS A 607 41.87 -16.19 2.59
CA LYS A 607 42.94 -15.48 3.32
C LYS A 607 43.11 -14.06 2.80
N THR A 608 42.99 -13.87 1.49
CA THR A 608 43.06 -12.56 0.84
C THR A 608 41.88 -11.69 1.26
N LYS A 609 40.63 -12.16 1.12
CA LYS A 609 39.44 -11.41 1.54
C LYS A 609 39.41 -11.10 3.04
N LYS A 610 39.84 -12.04 3.88
CA LYS A 610 39.92 -11.84 5.33
C LYS A 610 40.95 -10.77 5.70
N ARG A 611 42.17 -10.86 5.16
CA ARG A 611 43.21 -9.82 5.34
C ARG A 611 42.72 -8.45 4.90
N LYS A 612 41.99 -8.39 3.77
CA LYS A 612 41.39 -7.16 3.25
C LYS A 612 40.37 -6.53 4.20
N ILE A 613 39.48 -7.34 4.78
CA ILE A 613 38.53 -6.87 5.81
C ILE A 613 39.26 -6.40 7.06
N ASP A 614 40.20 -7.20 7.54
CA ASP A 614 40.98 -6.87 8.75
C ASP A 614 41.75 -5.54 8.55
N ASN A 615 42.28 -5.28 7.35
CA ASN A 615 42.97 -4.04 7.00
C ASN A 615 42.02 -2.84 6.83
N SER A 616 40.87 -3.02 6.17
CA SER A 616 39.90 -1.95 5.92
C SER A 616 39.15 -1.52 7.19
N PHE A 617 39.12 -2.41 8.19
CA PHE A 617 38.35 -2.26 9.41
C PHE A 617 39.16 -2.56 10.67
N ASN A 618 40.38 -2.01 10.77
CA ASN A 618 41.24 -2.20 11.95
C ASN A 618 40.48 -1.83 13.24
N GLN A 619 40.41 -2.76 14.20
CA GLN A 619 39.68 -2.58 15.46
C GLN A 619 40.17 -1.34 16.23
N GLU A 620 41.46 -1.03 16.17
CA GLU A 620 42.03 0.17 16.81
C GLU A 620 41.41 1.46 16.25
N TYR A 621 41.15 1.53 14.94
CA TYR A 621 40.53 2.68 14.30
C TYR A 621 39.10 2.90 14.83
N ILE A 622 38.32 1.82 15.03
CA ILE A 622 36.93 1.88 15.51
C ILE A 622 36.85 2.47 16.91
N TYR A 623 37.70 2.00 17.83
CA TYR A 623 37.73 2.51 19.20
C TYR A 623 38.15 3.97 19.26
N ASN A 624 38.97 4.42 18.31
CA ASN A 624 39.51 5.78 18.24
C ASN A 624 38.58 6.83 17.62
N ILE A 625 37.44 6.47 17.03
CA ILE A 625 36.48 7.45 16.46
C ILE A 625 35.97 8.39 17.57
N LYS A 626 36.16 9.70 17.39
CA LYS A 626 35.71 10.79 18.28
C LYS A 626 34.61 11.62 17.61
N MET A 627 33.86 12.38 18.41
CA MET A 627 32.82 13.30 17.89
C MET A 627 33.39 14.31 16.90
N LYS A 628 34.63 14.77 17.16
CA LYS A 628 35.33 15.73 16.30
C LYS A 628 35.52 15.19 14.88
N ASP A 629 35.70 13.89 14.70
CA ASP A 629 35.89 13.25 13.40
C ASP A 629 34.56 13.23 12.62
N ILE A 630 33.45 12.92 13.29
CA ILE A 630 32.10 12.96 12.72
C ILE A 630 31.74 14.40 12.33
N ASP A 631 32.00 15.36 13.21
CA ASP A 631 31.74 16.78 12.94
C ASP A 631 32.59 17.33 11.81
N LYS A 632 33.85 16.88 11.70
CA LYS A 632 34.71 17.19 10.57
C LYS A 632 34.10 16.63 9.27
N MET A 633 33.72 15.35 9.25
CA MET A 633 33.12 14.74 8.06
C MET A 633 31.81 15.42 7.62
N ILE A 634 30.93 15.78 8.56
CA ILE A 634 29.70 16.54 8.25
C ILE A 634 30.04 17.91 7.65
N ARG A 635 31.05 18.61 8.19
CA ARG A 635 31.52 19.88 7.62
C ARG A 635 32.10 19.68 6.23
N ASP A 636 32.88 18.63 6.02
CA ASP A 636 33.48 18.30 4.71
C ASP A 636 32.37 18.03 3.68
N PHE A 637 31.34 17.27 4.05
CA PHE A 637 30.16 17.03 3.20
C PHE A 637 29.37 18.30 2.87
N LEU A 638 29.20 19.21 3.84
CA LEU A 638 28.51 20.50 3.67
C LEU A 638 29.32 21.51 2.85
N ALA A 639 30.64 21.44 2.91
CA ALA A 639 31.57 22.33 2.22
C ALA A 639 31.90 21.88 0.79
N TYR A 640 31.63 20.61 0.47
CA TYR A 640 31.82 20.05 -0.86
C TYR A 640 31.02 20.84 -1.92
N LYS A 641 31.48 20.83 -3.17
CA LYS A 641 30.86 21.57 -4.28
C LYS A 641 30.55 20.62 -5.44
N PRO A 642 29.26 20.32 -5.71
CA PRO A 642 28.08 20.66 -4.90
C PRO A 642 28.12 19.94 -3.53
N PRO A 643 27.39 20.43 -2.51
CA PRO A 643 27.40 19.81 -1.20
C PRO A 643 26.81 18.40 -1.26
N ILE A 644 27.48 17.43 -0.61
CA ILE A 644 27.03 16.04 -0.53
C ILE A 644 25.75 15.95 0.30
N ILE A 645 25.65 16.75 1.36
CA ILE A 645 24.45 16.83 2.19
C ILE A 645 23.97 18.27 2.27
N LYS A 646 22.65 18.47 2.33
CA LYS A 646 22.04 19.78 2.54
C LYS A 646 21.06 19.76 3.72
N PRO A 647 21.09 20.73 4.64
CA PRO A 647 20.21 20.75 5.82
C PRO A 647 18.72 20.76 5.43
N ILE A 648 17.92 19.82 5.95
CA ILE A 648 16.47 19.76 5.72
C ILE A 648 15.73 19.44 7.04
N LEU A 649 14.73 20.24 7.40
CA LEU A 649 13.87 19.97 8.57
C LEU A 649 12.44 19.63 8.15
N ILE A 650 11.93 20.30 7.12
CA ILE A 650 10.54 20.15 6.65
C ILE A 650 10.17 18.70 6.26
N ASN A 651 11.13 17.86 5.86
CA ASN A 651 10.91 16.41 5.64
C ASN A 651 10.42 15.67 6.89
N THR A 652 10.65 16.22 8.09
CA THR A 652 10.23 15.61 9.37
C THR A 652 8.90 16.17 9.90
N VAL A 653 8.35 17.20 9.25
CA VAL A 653 7.05 17.79 9.58
C VAL A 653 5.97 17.05 8.76
N ILE A 654 5.80 15.76 9.02
CA ILE A 654 4.90 14.89 8.26
C ILE A 654 3.51 14.86 8.90
N ASN A 655 2.46 14.96 8.08
CA ASN A 655 1.09 14.72 8.48
C ASN A 655 0.53 13.43 7.83
N PRO A 656 0.40 12.29 8.56
CA PRO A 656 -0.11 11.02 8.05
C PRO A 656 -1.51 11.13 7.44
N ASP A 657 -2.33 12.10 7.85
CA ASP A 657 -3.64 12.32 7.26
C ASP A 657 -3.58 12.78 5.80
N MET A 658 -2.44 13.35 5.38
CA MET A 658 -2.17 13.84 4.03
C MET A 658 -1.58 12.75 3.12
N GLU A 659 -1.21 11.58 3.66
CA GLU A 659 -0.42 10.57 2.93
C GLU A 659 -1.22 9.54 2.13
N ASN A 660 -2.54 9.72 2.02
CA ASN A 660 -3.41 8.70 1.42
C ASN A 660 -3.86 9.04 -0.02
N TYR A 661 -3.59 10.25 -0.53
CA TYR A 661 -3.95 10.68 -1.88
C TYR A 661 -2.93 11.68 -2.45
N PHE A 662 -2.19 11.28 -3.49
CA PHE A 662 -1.15 12.10 -4.12
C PHE A 662 -1.35 12.18 -5.64
N PRO A 663 -1.99 13.25 -6.15
CA PRO A 663 -1.91 13.57 -7.56
C PRO A 663 -0.47 13.83 -7.96
N GLN A 664 0.00 13.08 -8.96
CA GLN A 664 1.31 13.21 -9.56
C GLN A 664 1.17 13.81 -10.96
N LEU A 665 1.93 14.86 -11.26
CA LEU A 665 1.90 15.57 -12.54
C LEU A 665 3.25 15.46 -13.26
N ILE A 666 3.23 15.42 -14.59
CA ILE A 666 4.41 15.68 -15.43
C ILE A 666 4.06 16.85 -16.32
N LEU A 667 4.88 17.90 -16.23
CA LEU A 667 4.69 19.18 -16.91
C LEU A 667 5.87 19.45 -17.84
N GLU A 668 5.66 20.20 -18.91
CA GLU A 668 6.76 20.79 -19.67
C GLU A 668 7.48 21.85 -18.82
N ASN A 669 8.81 21.94 -18.93
CA ASN A 669 9.58 22.89 -18.14
C ASN A 669 9.57 24.29 -18.78
N THR A 670 8.50 25.07 -18.55
CA THR A 670 8.37 26.45 -19.04
C THR A 670 8.35 27.47 -17.88
N ASN A 671 8.61 28.75 -18.19
CA ASN A 671 8.49 29.83 -17.19
C ASN A 671 7.04 30.00 -16.70
N SER A 672 6.05 29.76 -17.57
CA SER A 672 4.62 29.78 -17.22
C SER A 672 4.31 28.71 -16.16
N THR A 673 4.72 27.47 -16.44
CA THR A 673 4.55 26.35 -15.51
C THR A 673 5.16 26.64 -14.13
N LYS A 674 6.37 27.21 -14.08
CA LYS A 674 7.02 27.59 -12.82
C LYS A 674 6.24 28.66 -12.06
N SER A 675 5.76 29.69 -12.76
CA SER A 675 4.94 30.74 -12.14
C SER A 675 3.66 30.18 -11.52
N ILE A 676 3.00 29.25 -12.20
CA ILE A 676 1.80 28.58 -11.66
C ILE A 676 2.16 27.75 -10.42
N LEU A 677 3.26 26.98 -10.48
CA LEU A 677 3.71 26.18 -9.33
C LEU A 677 4.06 27.03 -8.11
N GLU A 678 4.62 28.23 -8.31
CA GLU A 678 4.85 29.20 -7.22
C GLU A 678 3.54 29.62 -6.54
N GLU A 679 2.50 29.92 -7.31
CA GLU A 679 1.18 30.27 -6.78
C GLU A 679 0.51 29.10 -6.02
N LEU A 680 0.65 27.87 -6.55
CA LEU A 680 0.05 26.68 -5.94
C LEU A 680 0.53 26.40 -4.51
N LYS A 681 1.73 26.86 -4.13
CA LYS A 681 2.32 26.67 -2.78
C LYS A 681 1.43 27.18 -1.64
N LYS A 682 0.58 28.18 -1.92
CA LYS A 682 -0.32 28.80 -0.94
C LYS A 682 -1.50 27.88 -0.57
N TYR A 683 -1.88 26.96 -1.45
CA TYR A 683 -3.10 26.16 -1.36
C TYR A 683 -2.88 24.77 -0.75
N PHE A 684 -1.70 24.19 -0.97
CA PHE A 684 -1.40 22.83 -0.59
C PHE A 684 -0.51 22.76 0.65
N PRO A 685 -0.79 21.82 1.59
CA PRO A 685 0.08 21.60 2.73
C PRO A 685 1.51 21.22 2.37
N ARG A 686 1.68 20.51 1.26
CA ARG A 686 2.99 20.08 0.77
C ARG A 686 2.96 19.93 -0.74
N ILE A 687 4.00 20.45 -1.38
CA ILE A 687 4.30 20.27 -2.80
C ILE A 687 5.74 19.80 -2.91
N ILE A 688 5.96 18.74 -3.65
CA ILE A 688 7.30 18.31 -4.04
C ILE A 688 7.36 18.43 -5.56
N PHE A 689 8.42 19.01 -6.11
CA PHE A 689 8.64 18.87 -7.54
C PHE A 689 10.11 18.75 -7.88
N TYR A 690 10.37 18.13 -9.02
CA TYR A 690 11.69 17.88 -9.54
C TYR A 690 11.77 18.44 -10.95
N GLU A 691 12.82 19.22 -11.22
CA GLU A 691 13.20 19.57 -12.59
C GLU A 691 14.16 18.49 -13.09
N GLY A 692 14.01 18.06 -14.33
CA GLY A 692 14.89 17.06 -14.93
C GLY A 692 14.57 16.77 -16.38
N ASN A 693 15.29 15.83 -16.95
CA ASN A 693 15.19 15.51 -18.37
C ASN A 693 14.74 14.07 -18.58
N ASP A 694 13.85 13.85 -19.54
CA ASP A 694 13.46 12.50 -19.92
C ASP A 694 14.63 11.79 -20.66
N LEU A 695 15.03 10.62 -20.17
CA LEU A 695 16.20 9.86 -20.62
C LEU A 695 16.14 9.43 -22.10
N TYR A 696 14.94 9.34 -22.68
CA TYR A 696 14.74 8.86 -24.05
C TYR A 696 14.50 10.01 -25.03
N THR A 697 13.69 11.00 -24.65
CA THR A 697 13.33 12.14 -25.50
C THR A 697 14.23 13.35 -25.31
N ASN A 698 15.00 13.39 -24.21
CA ASN A 698 15.84 14.50 -23.79
C ASN A 698 15.08 15.85 -23.66
N LYS A 699 13.76 15.77 -23.44
CA LYS A 699 12.92 16.95 -23.16
C LYS A 699 12.99 17.30 -21.68
N ASP A 700 13.12 18.60 -21.39
CA ASP A 700 13.08 19.14 -20.04
C ASP A 700 11.65 19.11 -19.49
N VAL A 701 11.48 18.50 -18.32
CA VAL A 701 10.17 18.28 -17.68
C VAL A 701 10.22 18.63 -16.20
N ILE A 702 9.05 18.95 -15.64
CA ILE A 702 8.85 19.12 -14.20
C ILE A 702 7.93 18.01 -13.71
N TYR A 703 8.43 17.17 -12.82
CA TYR A 703 7.63 16.17 -12.12
C TYR A 703 7.14 16.73 -10.78
N VAL A 704 5.83 16.70 -10.51
CA VAL A 704 5.21 17.30 -9.32
C VAL A 704 4.40 16.26 -8.53
N GLU A 705 4.52 16.27 -7.21
CA GLU A 705 3.63 15.57 -6.26
C GLU A 705 2.87 16.59 -5.40
N LEU A 706 1.53 16.56 -5.48
CA LEU A 706 0.65 17.38 -4.65
C LEU A 706 0.13 16.56 -3.46
N SER A 707 0.19 17.11 -2.24
CA SER A 707 -0.40 16.45 -1.06
C SER A 707 -1.78 17.00 -0.76
N VAL A 708 -2.83 16.19 -0.95
CA VAL A 708 -4.23 16.61 -0.79
C VAL A 708 -5.01 15.59 0.05
N LYS A 709 -5.87 16.05 0.95
CA LYS A 709 -6.80 15.12 1.62
C LYS A 709 -7.78 14.57 0.58
N LYS A 710 -8.02 13.26 0.56
CA LYS A 710 -8.91 12.65 -0.43
C LYS A 710 -10.24 13.40 -0.56
N LEU A 711 -10.51 13.81 -1.80
CA LEU A 711 -11.71 14.54 -2.21
C LEU A 711 -12.81 13.56 -2.60
N LYS A 712 -14.06 14.01 -2.51
CA LYS A 712 -15.21 13.25 -3.02
C LYS A 712 -15.21 13.24 -4.55
N PRO A 713 -15.85 12.26 -5.20
CA PRO A 713 -15.98 12.24 -6.67
C PRO A 713 -16.53 13.54 -7.28
N GLU A 714 -17.49 14.18 -6.60
CA GLU A 714 -18.07 15.47 -7.02
C GLU A 714 -17.02 16.60 -7.07
N TYR A 715 -16.09 16.63 -6.10
CA TYR A 715 -15.02 17.61 -6.03
C TYR A 715 -13.79 17.24 -6.85
N LEU A 716 -13.57 15.94 -7.09
CA LEU A 716 -12.46 15.48 -7.94
C LEU A 716 -12.59 16.01 -9.36
N ARG A 717 -13.80 15.99 -9.95
CA ARG A 717 -14.01 16.55 -11.30
C ARG A 717 -13.59 18.01 -11.40
N SER A 718 -14.03 18.84 -10.46
CA SER A 718 -13.65 20.26 -10.39
C SER A 718 -12.15 20.44 -10.16
N PHE A 719 -11.56 19.68 -9.24
CA PHE A 719 -10.13 19.74 -8.97
C PHE A 719 -9.28 19.44 -10.21
N TYR A 720 -9.58 18.37 -10.96
CA TYR A 720 -8.85 18.04 -12.18
C TYR A 720 -9.11 19.04 -13.30
N SER A 721 -10.32 19.58 -13.41
CA SER A 721 -10.64 20.62 -14.39
C SER A 721 -9.84 21.90 -14.13
N ILE A 722 -9.73 22.32 -12.87
CA ILE A 722 -8.93 23.48 -12.47
C ILE A 722 -7.44 23.27 -12.80
N ILE A 723 -6.87 22.12 -12.41
CA ILE A 723 -5.45 21.84 -12.71
C ILE A 723 -5.22 21.74 -14.22
N PHE A 724 -6.12 21.11 -14.97
CA PHE A 724 -6.04 21.06 -16.43
C PHE A 724 -6.08 22.45 -17.06
N ASN A 725 -6.97 23.33 -16.61
CA ASN A 725 -7.08 24.68 -17.17
C ASN A 725 -5.91 25.59 -16.79
N LEU A 726 -5.35 25.42 -15.58
CA LEU A 726 -4.19 26.18 -15.14
C LEU A 726 -2.95 25.92 -16.01
N PHE A 727 -2.67 24.66 -16.34
CA PHE A 727 -1.47 24.28 -17.11
C PHE A 727 -1.72 24.09 -18.61
N GLY A 728 -2.96 23.81 -19.01
CA GLY A 728 -3.36 23.60 -20.40
C GLY A 728 -2.50 22.54 -21.10
N LYS A 729 -1.90 22.92 -22.24
CA LYS A 729 -1.06 22.03 -23.05
C LYS A 729 0.27 21.66 -22.38
N GLU A 730 0.71 22.42 -21.38
CA GLU A 730 1.96 22.15 -20.64
C GLU A 730 1.80 20.90 -19.74
N LEU A 731 0.57 20.44 -19.49
CA LEU A 731 0.26 19.26 -18.69
C LEU A 731 0.31 17.97 -19.52
N ILE A 732 1.42 17.23 -19.38
CA ILE A 732 1.65 15.97 -20.12
C ILE A 732 0.95 14.77 -19.45
N PHE A 733 0.85 14.79 -18.12
CA PHE A 733 0.29 13.68 -17.35
C PHE A 733 -0.19 14.15 -15.98
N MET A 734 -1.32 13.61 -15.50
CA MET A 734 -1.77 13.76 -14.12
C MET A 734 -2.48 12.48 -13.65
N LYS A 735 -2.06 11.88 -12.54
CA LYS A 735 -2.71 10.68 -12.00
C LYS A 735 -2.52 10.52 -10.50
N PRO A 736 -3.49 9.97 -9.76
CA PRO A 736 -3.28 9.62 -8.37
C PRO A 736 -2.61 8.24 -8.24
N TYR A 737 -1.68 8.13 -7.29
CA TYR A 737 -1.09 6.86 -6.89
C TYR A 737 -1.37 6.58 -5.41
N TYR A 738 -1.67 5.32 -5.11
CA TYR A 738 -1.94 4.86 -3.75
C TYR A 738 -0.68 4.31 -3.10
N TRP A 739 -0.36 4.80 -1.90
CA TRP A 739 0.89 4.46 -1.21
C TRP A 739 0.75 4.59 0.32
N GLY A 740 1.68 3.97 1.05
CA GLY A 740 1.70 3.93 2.51
C GLY A 740 2.22 5.19 3.21
N GLY A 741 3.07 5.98 2.54
CA GLY A 741 3.51 7.30 3.02
C GLY A 741 4.98 7.41 3.46
N LEU A 742 5.69 6.31 3.76
CA LEU A 742 7.12 6.38 4.16
C LEU A 742 8.03 5.70 3.14
N ILE A 743 9.03 6.46 2.69
CA ILE A 743 10.09 5.97 1.81
C ILE A 743 11.06 5.14 2.65
N THR A 744 11.29 3.89 2.27
CA THR A 744 12.34 3.06 2.86
C THR A 744 13.70 3.67 2.56
N ALA A 745 14.55 3.86 3.56
CA ALA A 745 15.93 4.28 3.32
C ALA A 745 16.66 3.23 2.48
N VAL A 746 17.62 3.67 1.65
CA VAL A 746 18.40 2.79 0.76
C VAL A 746 19.87 3.04 0.93
N SER A 747 20.69 2.01 1.11
CA SER A 747 22.15 2.10 1.10
C SER A 747 22.75 1.46 -0.14
N SER A 748 23.61 2.20 -0.85
CA SER A 748 24.40 1.71 -1.97
C SER A 748 25.74 1.09 -1.53
N LYS A 749 26.03 1.03 -0.22
CA LYS A 749 27.30 0.53 0.32
C LYS A 749 27.65 -0.89 -0.17
N ASN A 750 26.63 -1.72 -0.38
CA ASN A 750 26.80 -3.11 -0.81
C ASN A 750 27.31 -3.23 -2.26
N PHE A 751 27.36 -2.12 -3.00
CA PHE A 751 27.91 -2.01 -4.33
C PHE A 751 29.12 -1.07 -4.39
N TYR A 752 29.68 -0.65 -3.25
CA TYR A 752 30.85 0.23 -3.22
C TYR A 752 32.09 -0.54 -2.76
N ASP A 753 33.17 -0.43 -3.55
CA ASP A 753 34.47 -0.98 -3.22
C ASP A 753 35.29 0.06 -2.44
N PHE A 754 35.39 -0.13 -1.13
CA PHE A 754 36.12 0.76 -0.24
C PHE A 754 37.64 0.78 -0.46
N GLU A 755 38.21 -0.24 -1.13
CA GLU A 755 39.64 -0.27 -1.44
C GLU A 755 39.93 0.63 -2.65
N ASN A 756 39.18 0.40 -3.73
CA ASN A 756 39.36 1.12 -4.99
C ASN A 756 38.66 2.48 -4.99
N ASN A 757 37.78 2.74 -4.01
CA ASN A 757 36.92 3.92 -3.92
C ASN A 757 36.00 4.11 -5.14
N THR A 758 35.47 3.01 -5.66
CA THR A 758 34.61 3.00 -6.85
C THR A 758 33.42 2.07 -6.65
N TYR A 759 32.33 2.29 -7.38
CA TYR A 759 31.23 1.32 -7.38
C TYR A 759 31.63 0.04 -8.13
N PHE A 760 31.27 -1.11 -7.56
CA PHE A 760 31.45 -2.43 -8.15
C PHE A 760 30.51 -2.60 -9.34
N TYR A 761 31.08 -2.95 -10.49
CA TYR A 761 30.35 -3.28 -11.72
C TYR A 761 30.35 -4.79 -11.97
N THR A 762 29.17 -5.36 -12.28
CA THR A 762 29.05 -6.70 -12.84
C THR A 762 27.99 -6.74 -13.93
N HIS A 763 28.40 -7.15 -15.12
CA HIS A 763 27.51 -7.29 -16.26
C HIS A 763 26.43 -8.37 -16.04
N ASP A 764 26.73 -9.39 -15.23
CA ASP A 764 25.82 -10.51 -14.94
C ASP A 764 24.50 -10.06 -14.30
N LEU A 765 24.47 -8.93 -13.58
CA LEU A 765 23.29 -8.47 -12.83
C LEU A 765 22.08 -8.26 -13.77
N PHE A 766 22.22 -7.38 -14.77
CA PHE A 766 21.12 -7.06 -15.68
C PHE A 766 20.90 -8.16 -16.72
N GLU A 767 21.92 -8.93 -17.10
CA GLU A 767 21.73 -10.09 -18.00
C GLU A 767 20.92 -11.21 -17.36
N GLU A 768 21.19 -11.54 -16.09
CA GLU A 768 20.39 -12.52 -15.35
C GLU A 768 19.00 -11.97 -15.02
N LEU A 769 18.85 -10.64 -14.86
CA LEU A 769 17.54 -10.00 -14.72
C LEU A 769 16.72 -10.07 -16.02
N LYS A 770 17.33 -9.86 -17.19
CA LYS A 770 16.68 -10.07 -18.50
C LYS A 770 16.21 -11.50 -18.66
N LYS A 771 17.04 -12.49 -18.27
CA LYS A 771 16.63 -13.91 -18.25
C LYS A 771 15.49 -14.14 -17.27
N TYR A 772 15.57 -13.60 -16.05
CA TYR A 772 14.53 -13.71 -15.02
C TYR A 772 13.19 -13.20 -15.51
N MET A 773 13.17 -12.00 -16.09
CA MET A 773 11.99 -11.41 -16.72
C MET A 773 11.40 -12.35 -17.79
N LYS A 774 12.21 -12.88 -18.71
CA LYS A 774 11.75 -13.84 -19.74
C LYS A 774 11.21 -15.13 -19.12
N ASN A 775 11.85 -15.63 -18.06
CA ASN A 775 11.38 -16.82 -17.34
C ASN A 775 10.02 -16.59 -16.65
N LEU A 776 9.76 -15.37 -16.15
CA LEU A 776 8.52 -15.00 -15.48
C LEU A 776 7.37 -14.67 -16.45
N PHE A 777 7.59 -13.72 -17.37
CA PHE A 777 6.55 -13.21 -18.26
C PHE A 777 6.31 -14.11 -19.49
N GLY A 778 7.25 -15.01 -19.78
CA GLY A 778 7.15 -15.98 -20.86
C GLY A 778 7.55 -15.40 -22.22
N ARG A 779 6.82 -15.76 -23.28
CA ARG A 779 7.12 -15.34 -24.66
C ARG A 779 6.85 -13.85 -24.88
N LYS A 780 7.38 -13.30 -25.98
CA LYS A 780 7.08 -11.95 -26.45
C LYS A 780 5.56 -11.74 -26.50
N LYS A 781 5.11 -10.62 -25.93
CA LYS A 781 3.73 -10.17 -25.92
C LYS A 781 3.47 -9.34 -27.19
N PRO A 782 2.21 -9.16 -27.62
CA PRO A 782 1.92 -8.23 -28.70
C PRO A 782 2.34 -6.81 -28.31
N ASP A 783 2.82 -6.07 -29.30
CA ASP A 783 3.13 -4.67 -29.15
C ASP A 783 1.80 -3.88 -29.13
N ILE A 784 1.64 -2.96 -28.18
CA ILE A 784 0.44 -2.14 -28.01
C ILE A 784 0.88 -0.68 -28.12
N ASN A 785 0.49 -0.02 -29.21
CA ASN A 785 0.81 1.39 -29.42
C ASN A 785 -0.35 2.26 -28.94
N ILE A 786 -0.08 3.17 -27.99
CA ILE A 786 -1.06 4.17 -27.52
C ILE A 786 -0.84 5.47 -28.30
N ILE A 787 -1.90 5.99 -28.90
CA ILE A 787 -1.91 7.26 -29.63
C ILE A 787 -2.20 8.40 -28.66
N GLU A 788 -1.58 9.56 -28.88
CA GLU A 788 -1.77 10.75 -28.06
C GLU A 788 -3.21 11.28 -28.16
N ASN A 789 -3.77 11.72 -27.03
CA ASN A 789 -5.15 12.15 -26.94
C ASN A 789 -5.30 13.65 -27.23
N GLU A 790 -5.75 13.99 -28.43
CA GLU A 790 -5.98 15.38 -28.85
C GLU A 790 -7.31 15.94 -28.31
N ARG A 791 -8.20 15.06 -27.83
CA ARG A 791 -9.56 15.38 -27.37
C ARG A 791 -9.69 15.48 -25.85
N GLU A 792 -8.58 15.56 -25.12
CA GLU A 792 -8.55 15.63 -23.65
C GLU A 792 -9.41 16.77 -23.08
N ALA A 793 -9.41 17.94 -23.75
CA ALA A 793 -10.19 19.10 -23.33
C ALA A 793 -11.72 18.85 -23.30
N LEU A 794 -12.24 17.89 -24.06
CA LEU A 794 -13.68 17.56 -24.06
C LEU A 794 -14.16 16.99 -22.71
N LEU A 795 -13.24 16.48 -21.88
CA LEU A 795 -13.56 15.82 -20.61
C LEU A 795 -13.74 16.80 -19.44
N TRP A 796 -13.16 18.00 -19.55
CA TRP A 796 -12.96 18.92 -18.43
C TRP A 796 -13.86 20.15 -18.56
N SER A 797 -14.28 20.71 -17.43
CA SER A 797 -15.08 21.95 -17.42
C SER A 797 -14.18 23.18 -17.45
N ASN A 798 -14.73 24.34 -17.79
CA ASN A 798 -14.01 25.62 -17.81
C ASN A 798 -13.80 26.22 -16.40
N GLU A 799 -13.75 25.40 -15.35
CA GLU A 799 -13.48 25.86 -13.98
C GLU A 799 -11.98 26.08 -13.78
N ASP A 800 -11.57 27.26 -13.33
CA ASP A 800 -10.16 27.65 -13.17
C ASP A 800 -9.82 28.27 -11.79
N ASP A 801 -10.83 28.64 -10.99
CA ASP A 801 -10.63 29.31 -9.71
C ASP A 801 -10.55 28.36 -8.51
N LEU A 802 -9.33 28.16 -7.98
CA LEU A 802 -9.05 27.40 -6.77
C LEU A 802 -9.70 28.01 -5.50
N ASN A 803 -9.79 29.33 -5.38
CA ASN A 803 -10.35 29.97 -4.18
C ASN A 803 -11.84 29.69 -4.08
N LYS A 804 -12.58 29.85 -5.19
CA LYS A 804 -14.00 29.52 -5.26
C LYS A 804 -14.25 28.05 -4.94
N PHE A 805 -13.45 27.15 -5.52
CA PHE A 805 -13.54 25.72 -5.23
C PHE A 805 -13.37 25.38 -3.74
N ILE A 806 -12.41 26.02 -3.07
CA ILE A 806 -12.19 25.83 -1.63
C ILE A 806 -13.38 26.31 -0.81
N LEU A 807 -13.92 27.50 -1.13
CA LEU A 807 -15.09 28.05 -0.45
C LEU A 807 -16.33 27.15 -0.61
N ASP A 808 -16.53 26.56 -1.78
CA ASP A 808 -17.63 25.64 -2.05
C ASP A 808 -17.51 24.34 -1.23
N ILE A 809 -16.31 23.79 -1.11
CA ILE A 809 -16.04 22.63 -0.24
C ILE A 809 -16.33 22.97 1.22
N GLU A 810 -15.80 24.09 1.73
CA GLU A 810 -15.96 24.50 3.14
C GLU A 810 -17.44 24.74 3.48
N LYS A 811 -18.18 25.38 2.57
CA LYS A 811 -19.62 25.62 2.72
C LYS A 811 -20.43 24.33 2.70
N SER A 812 -20.03 23.34 1.90
CA SER A 812 -20.70 22.04 1.91
C SER A 812 -20.38 21.24 3.16
N ASP A 813 -19.14 21.24 3.63
CA ASP A 813 -18.72 20.45 4.78
C ASP A 813 -19.31 21.01 6.09
N SER A 814 -19.40 22.33 6.24
CA SER A 814 -20.01 22.99 7.41
C SER A 814 -21.52 22.70 7.58
N ARG A 815 -22.22 22.31 6.51
CA ARG A 815 -23.65 21.96 6.55
C ARG A 815 -23.92 20.52 7.00
N LYS A 816 -22.90 19.67 7.12
CA LYS A 816 -23.06 18.26 7.49
C LYS A 816 -23.27 18.13 9.01
N ASN A 817 -24.32 17.44 9.41
CA ASN A 817 -24.57 17.07 10.80
C ASN A 817 -24.29 15.57 10.99
N ILE A 818 -23.03 15.24 11.24
CA ILE A 818 -22.59 13.86 11.45
C ILE A 818 -22.93 13.44 12.87
N ASN A 819 -23.66 12.34 13.00
CA ASN A 819 -24.06 11.79 14.28
C ASN A 819 -23.97 10.26 14.19
N TYR A 820 -23.25 9.63 15.13
CA TYR A 820 -23.04 8.18 15.13
C TYR A 820 -23.86 7.44 16.19
N LYS A 821 -24.90 8.06 16.75
CA LYS A 821 -25.78 7.40 17.74
C LYS A 821 -26.45 6.17 17.15
N PHE A 822 -26.13 5.01 17.71
CA PHE A 822 -26.60 3.69 17.25
C PHE A 822 -28.13 3.61 17.15
N GLU A 823 -28.88 4.25 18.05
CA GLU A 823 -30.35 4.29 18.00
C GLU A 823 -30.93 4.91 16.72
N ASN A 824 -30.26 5.93 16.17
CA ASN A 824 -30.71 6.55 14.92
C ASN A 824 -30.31 5.70 13.73
N LEU A 825 -29.12 5.10 13.77
CA LEU A 825 -28.61 4.22 12.72
C LEU A 825 -29.42 2.92 12.63
N SER A 826 -29.84 2.35 13.76
CA SER A 826 -30.71 1.17 13.79
C SER A 826 -32.08 1.46 13.17
N LYS A 827 -32.64 2.66 13.40
CA LYS A 827 -33.87 3.10 12.72
C LYS A 827 -33.69 3.20 11.20
N ILE A 828 -32.51 3.61 10.70
CA ILE A 828 -32.20 3.59 9.26
C ILE A 828 -32.11 2.18 8.74
N LEU A 829 -31.49 1.25 9.47
CA LEU A 829 -31.42 -0.16 9.06
C LEU A 829 -32.82 -0.77 8.97
N THR A 830 -33.68 -0.52 9.97
CA THR A 830 -35.08 -0.96 9.95
C THR A 830 -35.87 -0.35 8.78
N LEU A 831 -35.65 0.94 8.50
CA LEU A 831 -36.22 1.63 7.32
C LEU A 831 -35.76 0.95 6.03
N ASN A 832 -34.46 0.72 5.88
CA ASN A 832 -33.86 0.10 4.71
C ASN A 832 -34.38 -1.33 4.53
N GLN A 833 -34.51 -2.11 5.61
CA GLN A 833 -35.05 -3.48 5.61
C GLN A 833 -36.50 -3.54 5.15
N ASN A 834 -37.34 -2.57 5.55
CA ASN A 834 -38.78 -2.57 5.26
C ASN A 834 -39.21 -1.48 4.25
N LEU A 835 -38.29 -0.99 3.41
CA LEU A 835 -38.51 0.17 2.54
C LEU A 835 -39.76 0.06 1.66
N ASP A 836 -40.00 -1.13 1.08
CA ASP A 836 -41.18 -1.40 0.25
C ASP A 836 -42.49 -1.18 1.02
N ARG A 837 -42.56 -1.70 2.26
CA ARG A 837 -43.73 -1.55 3.13
C ARG A 837 -43.98 -0.09 3.48
N PHE A 838 -42.92 0.68 3.72
CA PHE A 838 -43.05 2.10 4.00
C PHE A 838 -43.49 2.91 2.79
N ILE A 839 -43.01 2.60 1.59
CA ILE A 839 -43.43 3.27 0.35
C ILE A 839 -44.91 3.00 0.04
N LEU A 840 -45.40 1.79 0.31
CA LEU A 840 -46.81 1.44 0.11
C LEU A 840 -47.75 2.22 1.08
N ASN A 841 -47.27 2.61 2.26
CA ASN A 841 -48.02 3.42 3.23
C ASN A 841 -47.57 4.89 3.23
N SER A 842 -48.14 5.69 2.32
CA SER A 842 -47.79 7.10 2.12
C SER A 842 -48.01 7.99 3.35
N GLU A 843 -49.02 7.74 4.16
CA GLU A 843 -49.27 8.53 5.38
C GLU A 843 -48.20 8.30 6.43
N TYR A 844 -47.85 7.03 6.67
CA TYR A 844 -46.81 6.67 7.62
C TYR A 844 -45.43 7.15 7.13
N PHE A 845 -45.16 7.04 5.83
CA PHE A 845 -43.95 7.58 5.22
C PHE A 845 -43.78 9.08 5.47
N ARG A 846 -44.85 9.88 5.30
CA ARG A 846 -44.86 11.33 5.60
C ARG A 846 -44.60 11.64 7.08
N LYS A 847 -45.00 10.74 7.99
CA LYS A 847 -44.69 10.87 9.43
C LYS A 847 -43.22 10.56 9.71
N ILE A 848 -42.65 9.50 9.12
CA ILE A 848 -41.23 9.17 9.27
C ILE A 848 -40.35 10.27 8.66
N SER A 849 -40.73 10.81 7.51
CA SER A 849 -39.88 11.76 6.77
C SER A 849 -39.62 13.06 7.52
N LYS A 850 -40.45 13.38 8.52
CA LYS A 850 -40.29 14.52 9.43
C LYS A 850 -39.37 14.24 10.63
N LYS A 851 -38.98 12.97 10.87
CA LYS A 851 -38.12 12.60 12.01
C LYS A 851 -36.66 12.93 11.71
N PHE A 852 -35.92 13.31 12.76
CA PHE A 852 -34.49 13.67 12.68
C PHE A 852 -33.64 12.64 11.93
N PHE A 853 -33.74 11.35 12.28
CA PHE A 853 -32.94 10.31 11.63
C PHE A 853 -33.18 10.25 10.11
N TYR A 854 -34.43 10.43 9.66
CA TYR A 854 -34.72 10.42 8.23
C TYR A 854 -34.11 11.64 7.53
N GLN A 855 -34.36 12.84 8.05
CA GLN A 855 -33.88 14.09 7.47
C GLN A 855 -32.35 14.18 7.45
N ASN A 856 -31.71 13.66 8.49
CA ASN A 856 -30.26 13.71 8.64
C ASN A 856 -29.55 12.72 7.72
N TYR A 857 -30.05 11.48 7.59
CA TYR A 857 -29.28 10.42 6.94
C TYR A 857 -29.83 9.97 5.58
N VAL A 858 -31.09 10.23 5.25
CA VAL A 858 -31.66 9.83 3.95
C VAL A 858 -31.44 10.94 2.93
N ASP A 859 -30.62 10.65 1.93
CA ASP A 859 -30.37 11.54 0.81
C ASP A 859 -31.52 11.46 -0.19
N SER A 860 -31.70 10.30 -0.80
CA SER A 860 -32.72 10.01 -1.81
C SER A 860 -33.13 8.53 -1.77
N ILE A 861 -34.27 8.21 -2.39
CA ILE A 861 -34.75 6.85 -2.64
C ILE A 861 -34.80 6.65 -4.15
N LYS A 862 -33.82 5.90 -4.67
CA LYS A 862 -33.76 5.55 -6.09
C LYS A 862 -34.49 4.25 -6.36
N VAL A 863 -34.85 4.02 -7.62
CA VAL A 863 -35.62 2.85 -8.04
C VAL A 863 -34.87 2.12 -9.14
N ASN A 864 -34.67 0.81 -8.96
CA ASN A 864 -34.10 -0.07 -9.97
C ASN A 864 -35.20 -0.90 -10.65
N PRO A 865 -35.39 -0.78 -11.97
CA PRO A 865 -36.37 -1.58 -12.70
C PRO A 865 -36.00 -3.07 -12.74
N SER A 866 -37.02 -3.92 -12.75
CA SER A 866 -36.91 -5.34 -13.13
C SER A 866 -36.83 -5.45 -14.65
N TYR A 867 -35.71 -5.05 -15.24
CA TYR A 867 -35.55 -4.87 -16.69
C TYR A 867 -36.06 -6.05 -17.52
N TYR A 868 -35.85 -7.28 -17.05
CA TYR A 868 -36.19 -8.51 -17.78
C TYR A 868 -37.69 -8.72 -17.93
N GLN A 869 -38.50 -8.27 -16.96
CA GLN A 869 -39.96 -8.31 -17.06
C GLN A 869 -40.49 -7.35 -18.14
N PHE A 870 -39.70 -6.34 -18.49
CA PHE A 870 -39.94 -5.44 -19.61
C PHE A 870 -39.25 -5.89 -20.91
N GLY A 871 -38.59 -7.05 -20.93
CA GLY A 871 -37.85 -7.53 -22.12
C GLY A 871 -36.53 -6.79 -22.36
N LEU A 872 -36.01 -6.11 -21.35
CA LEU A 872 -34.79 -5.31 -21.38
C LEU A 872 -33.74 -5.90 -20.44
N SER A 873 -32.49 -5.45 -20.58
CA SER A 873 -31.43 -5.70 -19.61
C SER A 873 -30.52 -4.49 -19.50
N LYS A 874 -29.90 -4.37 -18.32
CA LYS A 874 -28.95 -3.30 -18.00
C LYS A 874 -27.54 -3.83 -18.22
N TYR A 875 -26.82 -3.17 -19.12
CA TYR A 875 -25.46 -3.49 -19.51
C TYR A 875 -24.48 -2.48 -18.95
N TYR A 876 -23.30 -2.96 -18.59
CA TYR A 876 -22.12 -2.15 -18.33
C TYR A 876 -21.08 -2.44 -19.40
N TYR A 877 -20.45 -1.38 -19.88
CA TYR A 877 -19.34 -1.46 -20.81
C TYR A 877 -18.15 -0.72 -20.21
N TYR A 878 -17.19 -1.50 -19.71
CA TYR A 878 -15.86 -1.02 -19.37
C TYR A 878 -15.01 -1.00 -20.63
N LEU A 879 -14.35 0.13 -20.91
CA LEU A 879 -13.56 0.34 -22.12
C LEU A 879 -12.28 1.13 -21.82
N SER A 880 -11.15 0.67 -22.37
CA SER A 880 -9.92 1.45 -22.46
C SER A 880 -9.34 1.36 -23.89
N PRO A 881 -9.35 2.46 -24.66
CA PRO A 881 -8.85 2.48 -26.02
C PRO A 881 -7.34 2.74 -26.10
N THR A 882 -6.72 2.28 -27.19
CA THR A 882 -5.37 2.70 -27.59
C THR A 882 -5.37 4.02 -28.35
N ASP A 883 -6.47 4.33 -29.05
CA ASP A 883 -6.66 5.58 -29.79
C ASP A 883 -8.03 6.20 -29.45
N MET A 884 -8.03 7.22 -28.60
CA MET A 884 -9.27 7.91 -28.22
C MET A 884 -9.80 8.84 -29.33
N ASN A 885 -8.94 9.34 -30.22
CA ASN A 885 -9.33 10.24 -31.30
C ASN A 885 -10.18 9.51 -32.35
N SER A 886 -9.93 8.21 -32.53
CA SER A 886 -10.68 7.36 -33.46
C SER A 886 -12.08 6.95 -32.97
N ILE A 887 -12.39 7.16 -31.69
CA ILE A 887 -13.70 6.86 -31.10
C ILE A 887 -14.70 7.93 -31.55
N ASP A 888 -15.80 7.47 -32.12
CA ASP A 888 -16.99 8.28 -32.32
C ASP A 888 -17.85 8.24 -31.05
N PHE A 889 -17.67 9.24 -30.18
CA PHE A 889 -18.41 9.29 -28.91
C PHE A 889 -19.91 9.49 -29.10
N LYS A 890 -20.37 10.16 -30.17
CA LYS A 890 -21.79 10.36 -30.45
C LYS A 890 -22.46 9.03 -30.79
N LEU A 891 -21.75 8.19 -31.54
CA LEU A 891 -22.19 6.85 -31.91
C LEU A 891 -22.08 5.86 -30.72
N LEU A 892 -20.96 5.91 -29.98
CA LEU A 892 -20.74 5.10 -28.76
C LEU A 892 -21.82 5.40 -27.71
N LEU A 893 -22.09 6.69 -27.46
CA LEU A 893 -23.13 7.17 -26.56
C LEU A 893 -24.46 7.36 -27.32
N SER A 894 -24.81 6.36 -28.14
CA SER A 894 -26.13 6.20 -28.75
C SER A 894 -27.27 6.44 -27.76
N ASN A 895 -28.47 6.71 -28.26
CA ASN A 895 -29.67 7.10 -27.54
C ASN A 895 -30.18 6.18 -26.38
N ASN A 896 -29.45 5.13 -25.99
CA ASN A 896 -29.84 4.19 -24.92
C ASN A 896 -28.87 4.14 -23.73
N PHE A 897 -27.88 5.03 -23.62
CA PHE A 897 -27.02 5.11 -22.43
C PHE A 897 -27.78 5.71 -21.23
N THR A 898 -27.47 5.29 -20.01
CA THR A 898 -28.02 5.87 -18.77
C THR A 898 -26.98 6.65 -18.00
N ASN A 899 -25.73 6.21 -18.01
CA ASN A 899 -24.66 6.82 -17.25
C ASN A 899 -23.31 6.63 -17.95
N LEU A 900 -22.42 7.60 -17.76
CA LEU A 900 -21.04 7.56 -18.22
C LEU A 900 -20.14 7.97 -17.05
N LYS A 901 -19.13 7.15 -16.77
CA LYS A 901 -18.07 7.50 -15.84
C LYS A 901 -16.73 7.29 -16.47
N PHE A 902 -15.74 8.05 -16.03
CA PHE A 902 -14.36 7.86 -16.45
C PHE A 902 -13.41 8.09 -15.28
N ASN A 903 -12.19 7.55 -15.39
CA ASN A 903 -11.16 7.77 -14.37
C ASN A 903 -10.70 9.24 -14.37
N SER A 904 -10.52 9.82 -13.19
CA SER A 904 -10.06 11.21 -13.06
C SER A 904 -8.58 11.39 -13.39
N SER A 905 -7.99 10.68 -14.34
CA SER A 905 -6.57 10.87 -14.73
C SER A 905 -6.49 11.79 -15.96
N ILE A 906 -5.31 12.32 -16.27
CA ILE A 906 -4.96 12.98 -17.54
C ILE A 906 -3.78 12.19 -18.10
N SER A 907 -4.00 11.47 -19.19
CA SER A 907 -3.00 10.59 -19.79
C SER A 907 -3.34 10.33 -21.26
N LYS A 908 -2.45 9.66 -22.00
CA LYS A 908 -2.67 9.32 -23.41
C LYS A 908 -3.92 8.44 -23.64
N SER A 909 -4.37 7.69 -22.63
CA SER A 909 -5.58 6.86 -22.71
C SER A 909 -6.50 7.11 -21.51
N LYS A 910 -7.80 6.92 -21.70
CA LYS A 910 -8.82 7.06 -20.65
C LYS A 910 -9.62 5.79 -20.51
N THR A 911 -10.06 5.52 -19.29
CA THR A 911 -10.93 4.38 -19.03
C THR A 911 -12.34 4.86 -18.78
N PHE A 912 -13.28 4.24 -19.47
CA PHE A 912 -14.70 4.57 -19.43
C PHE A 912 -15.48 3.40 -18.83
N LEU A 913 -16.49 3.72 -18.04
CA LEU A 913 -17.50 2.80 -17.56
C LEU A 913 -18.86 3.37 -17.98
N ILE A 914 -19.43 2.79 -19.03
CA ILE A 914 -20.69 3.22 -19.62
C ILE A 914 -21.80 2.26 -19.22
N GLU A 915 -22.96 2.81 -18.90
CA GLU A 915 -24.15 2.04 -18.55
C GLU A 915 -25.19 2.20 -19.68
N TYR A 916 -25.74 1.09 -20.15
CA TYR A 916 -26.75 1.04 -21.23
C TYR A 916 -27.99 0.25 -20.81
N ILE A 917 -29.11 0.55 -21.46
CA ILE A 917 -30.29 -0.31 -21.48
C ILE A 917 -30.46 -0.88 -22.87
N PHE A 918 -30.44 -2.20 -23.00
CA PHE A 918 -30.64 -2.89 -24.28
C PHE A 918 -31.71 -3.98 -24.20
N PRO A 919 -32.25 -4.44 -25.35
CA PRO A 919 -33.10 -5.62 -25.39
C PRO A 919 -32.44 -6.86 -24.76
N TYR A 920 -33.23 -7.65 -24.04
CA TYR A 920 -32.76 -8.88 -23.41
C TYR A 920 -32.37 -9.95 -24.45
N GLN A 921 -31.24 -10.66 -24.24
CA GLN A 921 -30.66 -11.70 -25.11
C GLN A 921 -30.15 -11.27 -26.50
N ASN A 922 -30.45 -10.05 -26.94
CA ASN A 922 -29.87 -9.43 -28.14
C ASN A 922 -29.20 -8.09 -27.80
N PRO A 923 -28.21 -8.04 -26.88
CA PRO A 923 -27.26 -6.96 -26.94
C PRO A 923 -26.63 -7.06 -28.32
N ASN A 924 -26.67 -5.99 -29.09
CA ASN A 924 -25.99 -5.99 -30.36
C ASN A 924 -24.47 -5.88 -30.01
N THR A 925 -23.88 -6.99 -29.55
CA THR A 925 -22.46 -7.10 -29.17
C THR A 925 -21.61 -6.89 -30.41
N SER A 926 -22.08 -7.39 -31.55
CA SER A 926 -21.63 -6.98 -32.89
C SER A 926 -21.57 -5.46 -32.99
N TYR A 927 -22.67 -4.75 -32.70
CA TYR A 927 -22.73 -3.29 -32.69
C TYR A 927 -21.73 -2.61 -31.75
N LEU A 928 -21.54 -3.02 -30.49
CA LEU A 928 -20.53 -2.40 -29.63
C LEU A 928 -19.09 -2.70 -30.10
N ASN A 929 -18.87 -3.88 -30.70
CA ASN A 929 -17.62 -4.27 -31.34
C ASN A 929 -17.35 -3.51 -32.66
N TRP A 930 -18.40 -3.04 -33.35
CA TRP A 930 -18.32 -2.22 -34.57
C TRP A 930 -18.15 -0.73 -34.26
N LEU A 931 -18.86 -0.22 -33.25
CA LEU A 931 -18.79 1.16 -32.75
C LEU A 931 -17.38 1.56 -32.29
N THR A 932 -16.61 0.59 -31.81
CA THR A 932 -15.23 0.75 -31.37
C THR A 932 -14.20 0.40 -32.46
N LYS A 933 -14.58 0.38 -33.75
CA LYS A 933 -13.70 0.15 -34.92
C LYS A 933 -12.63 -0.94 -34.73
N SER A 934 -13.03 -2.21 -34.74
CA SER A 934 -12.12 -3.38 -34.70
C SER A 934 -11.23 -3.45 -33.44
N LYS A 935 -10.80 -4.66 -33.07
CA LYS A 935 -9.86 -4.90 -31.95
C LYS A 935 -8.53 -4.11 -32.06
N LYS A 936 -8.30 -3.37 -33.15
CA LYS A 936 -7.10 -2.55 -33.41
C LYS A 936 -7.01 -1.31 -32.52
N ILE A 937 -8.13 -0.66 -32.18
CA ILE A 937 -8.11 0.60 -31.40
C ILE A 937 -8.47 0.41 -29.92
N ILE A 938 -8.70 -0.84 -29.48
CA ILE A 938 -9.07 -1.16 -28.10
C ILE A 938 -7.94 -1.92 -27.42
N ARG A 939 -7.46 -1.39 -26.29
CA ARG A 939 -6.49 -2.07 -25.43
C ARG A 939 -7.17 -3.18 -24.64
N GLU A 940 -8.31 -2.86 -24.04
CA GLU A 940 -9.07 -3.77 -23.19
C GLU A 940 -10.53 -3.32 -23.05
N TYR A 941 -11.45 -4.29 -22.96
CA TYR A 941 -12.86 -4.03 -22.65
C TYR A 941 -13.48 -5.17 -21.85
N CYS A 942 -14.56 -4.86 -21.13
CA CYS A 942 -15.42 -5.85 -20.48
C CYS A 942 -16.87 -5.39 -20.62
N ILE A 943 -17.69 -6.17 -21.31
CA ILE A 943 -19.12 -5.91 -21.48
C ILE A 943 -19.91 -7.01 -20.77
N PHE A 944 -20.87 -6.60 -19.93
CA PHE A 944 -21.65 -7.55 -19.16
C PHE A 944 -23.02 -7.01 -18.80
N HIS A 945 -23.95 -7.92 -18.52
CA HIS A 945 -25.27 -7.60 -18.02
C HIS A 945 -25.47 -8.08 -16.58
N LEU A 946 -26.43 -7.48 -15.88
CA LEU A 946 -26.72 -7.81 -14.49
C LEU A 946 -27.74 -8.95 -14.36
N LYS A 947 -27.40 -10.01 -13.61
CA LYS A 947 -28.30 -11.14 -13.32
C LYS A 947 -28.99 -11.00 -11.96
N LYS A 948 -28.24 -10.59 -10.95
CA LYS A 948 -28.71 -10.50 -9.57
C LYS A 948 -27.96 -9.40 -8.83
N LEU A 949 -28.60 -8.75 -7.87
CA LEU A 949 -27.97 -7.82 -6.95
C LEU A 949 -28.09 -8.35 -5.52
N HIS A 950 -26.96 -8.45 -4.84
CA HIS A 950 -26.84 -8.64 -3.40
C HIS A 950 -26.50 -7.29 -2.77
N TYR A 951 -27.43 -6.75 -2.00
CA TYR A 951 -27.27 -5.48 -1.31
C TYR A 951 -27.04 -5.70 0.18
N ILE A 952 -25.90 -5.22 0.66
CA ILE A 952 -25.43 -5.39 2.03
C ILE A 952 -25.39 -4.01 2.68
N SER A 953 -26.07 -3.87 3.82
CA SER A 953 -26.09 -2.64 4.60
C SER A 953 -26.19 -2.95 6.08
N HIS A 954 -25.17 -2.58 6.86
CA HIS A 954 -25.13 -2.75 8.31
C HIS A 954 -24.17 -1.76 8.98
N PHE A 955 -24.25 -1.63 10.30
CA PHE A 955 -23.37 -0.78 11.11
C PHE A 955 -22.67 -1.54 12.25
N ASN A 956 -22.65 -2.88 12.20
CA ASN A 956 -22.41 -3.70 13.39
C ASN A 956 -20.92 -4.02 13.65
N TYR A 957 -20.05 -3.95 12.64
CA TYR A 957 -18.65 -4.40 12.77
C TYR A 957 -17.58 -3.29 12.76
N ASN A 958 -17.85 -2.16 12.10
CA ASN A 958 -16.81 -1.17 11.78
C ASN A 958 -17.16 0.25 12.28
N LEU A 959 -18.17 0.41 13.13
CA LEU A 959 -18.58 1.71 13.64
C LEU A 959 -18.53 1.73 15.17
N THR A 960 -17.84 2.72 15.72
CA THR A 960 -17.71 2.97 17.17
C THR A 960 -18.38 4.31 17.54
N ILE A 961 -18.40 4.64 18.83
CA ILE A 961 -18.88 5.94 19.32
C ILE A 961 -18.05 7.10 18.74
N GLU A 962 -16.77 6.85 18.46
CA GLU A 962 -15.81 7.84 17.93
C GLU A 962 -15.86 7.94 16.39
N GLY A 963 -16.55 7.03 15.70
CA GLY A 963 -16.72 7.03 14.25
C GLY A 963 -16.35 5.71 13.59
N TRP A 964 -15.96 5.76 12.32
CA TRP A 964 -15.60 4.57 11.54
C TRP A 964 -14.24 4.00 11.94
N GLU A 965 -14.20 2.69 12.22
CA GLU A 965 -12.99 1.92 12.48
C GLU A 965 -12.90 0.75 11.49
N LEU A 966 -12.46 1.05 10.25
CA LEU A 966 -12.25 0.03 9.21
C LEU A 966 -10.78 -0.43 9.18
N ASP A 967 -10.49 -1.58 9.78
CA ASP A 967 -9.14 -2.16 9.89
C ASP A 967 -8.87 -3.23 8.81
N PRO A 968 -7.83 -3.06 7.96
CA PRO A 968 -7.40 -4.06 6.99
C PRO A 968 -7.14 -5.47 7.57
N ASN A 969 -6.75 -5.60 8.84
CA ASN A 969 -6.43 -6.91 9.41
C ASN A 969 -7.64 -7.62 10.00
N ARG A 970 -8.60 -6.88 10.58
CA ARG A 970 -9.93 -7.44 10.86
C ARG A 970 -10.54 -8.02 9.58
N PHE A 971 -10.34 -7.35 8.44
CA PHE A 971 -10.75 -7.88 7.14
C PHE A 971 -9.98 -9.15 6.72
N LYS A 972 -8.66 -9.23 6.93
CA LYS A 972 -7.89 -10.47 6.68
C LYS A 972 -8.39 -11.64 7.55
N SER A 973 -8.60 -11.40 8.85
CA SER A 973 -9.15 -12.40 9.77
C SER A 973 -10.55 -12.83 9.34
N HIS A 974 -11.39 -11.89 8.90
CA HIS A 974 -12.70 -12.19 8.33
C HIS A 974 -12.59 -13.11 7.10
N ILE A 975 -11.68 -12.82 6.17
CA ILE A 975 -11.44 -13.69 5.00
C ILE A 975 -11.03 -15.10 5.43
N GLN A 976 -10.12 -15.23 6.40
CA GLN A 976 -9.68 -16.52 6.91
C GLN A 976 -10.83 -17.32 7.52
N LEU A 977 -11.69 -16.67 8.31
CA LEU A 977 -12.87 -17.30 8.89
C LEU A 977 -13.82 -17.83 7.79
N VAL A 978 -14.08 -17.02 6.75
CA VAL A 978 -14.99 -17.41 5.66
C VAL A 978 -14.42 -18.55 4.80
N LEU A 979 -13.13 -18.52 4.47
CA LEU A 979 -12.54 -19.48 3.53
C LEU A 979 -12.17 -20.83 4.18
N ILE A 980 -11.86 -20.84 5.49
CA ILE A 980 -11.16 -21.96 6.14
C ILE A 980 -12.00 -22.55 7.28
N ASN A 981 -12.42 -21.70 8.23
CA ASN A 981 -13.12 -22.13 9.44
C ASN A 981 -14.63 -22.21 9.21
N LYS A 982 -15.07 -23.07 8.29
CA LYS A 982 -16.48 -23.23 7.90
C LYS A 982 -17.39 -23.68 9.05
N ASP A 983 -16.82 -24.30 10.09
CA ASP A 983 -17.55 -24.74 11.30
C ASP A 983 -17.79 -23.59 12.30
N TYR A 984 -17.09 -22.46 12.15
CA TYR A 984 -17.27 -21.30 13.02
C TYR A 984 -18.57 -20.58 12.64
N LYS A 985 -19.55 -20.54 13.56
CA LYS A 985 -20.81 -19.81 13.37
C LYS A 985 -20.58 -18.29 13.45
N TYR A 986 -20.07 -17.71 12.37
CA TYR A 986 -19.97 -16.26 12.23
C TYR A 986 -21.33 -15.65 11.86
N GLN A 987 -21.73 -14.56 12.52
CA GLN A 987 -22.94 -13.83 12.14
C GLN A 987 -22.66 -13.03 10.88
N ILE A 988 -23.24 -13.44 9.75
CA ILE A 988 -23.20 -12.69 8.49
C ILE A 988 -24.39 -11.71 8.50
N PRO A 989 -24.19 -10.43 8.14
CA PRO A 989 -25.28 -9.46 8.09
C PRO A 989 -26.33 -9.87 7.06
N SER A 990 -27.59 -9.46 7.28
CA SER A 990 -28.68 -9.77 6.35
C SER A 990 -28.40 -9.21 4.95
N VAL A 991 -28.34 -10.10 3.95
CA VAL A 991 -28.16 -9.72 2.54
C VAL A 991 -29.52 -9.62 1.88
N LYS A 992 -29.80 -8.47 1.24
CA LYS A 992 -30.99 -8.31 0.40
C LYS A 992 -30.68 -8.76 -1.01
N GLU A 993 -31.46 -9.72 -1.50
CA GLU A 993 -31.30 -10.24 -2.85
C GLU A 993 -32.39 -9.68 -3.77
N PHE A 994 -31.97 -9.15 -4.92
CA PHE A 994 -32.86 -8.73 -5.99
C PHE A 994 -32.53 -9.52 -7.24
N ASN A 995 -33.48 -10.36 -7.67
CA ASN A 995 -33.36 -11.07 -8.94
C ASN A 995 -33.62 -10.07 -10.07
N LEU A 996 -32.56 -9.71 -10.79
CA LEU A 996 -32.65 -8.84 -11.94
C LEU A 996 -32.92 -9.64 -13.22
N GLY A 997 -32.59 -10.93 -13.24
CA GLY A 997 -32.42 -11.71 -14.48
C GLY A 997 -33.00 -13.13 -14.58
N LYS A 998 -33.93 -13.56 -13.72
CA LYS A 998 -34.66 -14.84 -13.95
C LYS A 998 -35.96 -14.58 -14.72
N ARG A 999 -36.08 -15.12 -15.94
CA ARG A 999 -37.35 -15.23 -16.69
C ARG A 999 -38.24 -16.26 -15.99
N ASP A 1000 -38.89 -15.87 -14.90
CA ASP A 1000 -39.85 -16.75 -14.21
C ASP A 1000 -41.31 -16.57 -14.72
N THR A 1001 -41.57 -15.72 -15.72
CA THR A 1001 -42.93 -15.48 -16.22
C THR A 1001 -43.02 -15.30 -17.74
N SER A 1002 -44.06 -15.87 -18.32
CA SER A 1002 -44.41 -15.86 -19.75
C SER A 1002 -44.87 -14.50 -20.31
N LYS A 1003 -44.80 -13.41 -19.53
CA LYS A 1003 -45.37 -12.11 -19.88
C LYS A 1003 -44.31 -11.01 -19.88
N ILE A 1004 -43.97 -10.51 -21.07
CA ILE A 1004 -43.13 -9.33 -21.29
C ILE A 1004 -44.04 -8.09 -21.42
N TYR A 1005 -43.76 -7.04 -20.65
CA TYR A 1005 -44.48 -5.77 -20.72
C TYR A 1005 -43.92 -4.87 -21.84
N GLY A 1006 -44.62 -4.83 -22.98
CA GLY A 1006 -44.25 -3.99 -24.12
C GLY A 1006 -44.62 -2.51 -23.97
N MET A 1007 -44.26 -1.70 -24.98
CA MET A 1007 -44.39 -0.22 -24.98
C MET A 1007 -45.77 0.30 -24.58
N ASN A 1008 -46.83 -0.38 -25.04
CA ASN A 1008 -48.22 0.06 -24.81
C ASN A 1008 -48.82 -0.41 -23.47
N SER A 1009 -48.10 -1.21 -22.69
CA SER A 1009 -48.57 -1.69 -21.39
C SER A 1009 -48.67 -0.56 -20.35
N ARG A 1010 -49.61 -0.68 -19.40
CA ARG A 1010 -49.75 0.27 -18.29
C ARG A 1010 -48.49 0.30 -17.43
N GLU A 1011 -47.88 -0.86 -17.25
CA GLU A 1011 -46.65 -1.09 -16.51
C GLU A 1011 -45.48 -0.32 -17.13
N PHE A 1012 -45.26 -0.44 -18.44
CA PHE A 1012 -44.16 0.23 -19.13
C PHE A 1012 -44.36 1.75 -19.15
N LYS A 1013 -45.58 2.24 -19.42
CA LYS A 1013 -45.89 3.68 -19.35
C LYS A 1013 -45.59 4.26 -17.96
N ALA A 1014 -46.03 3.57 -16.90
CA ALA A 1014 -45.73 3.97 -15.52
C ALA A 1014 -44.22 3.97 -15.22
N LEU A 1015 -43.48 2.99 -15.75
CA LEU A 1015 -42.03 2.95 -15.62
C LEU A 1015 -41.34 4.13 -16.32
N THR A 1016 -41.71 4.43 -17.57
CA THR A 1016 -41.09 5.51 -18.36
C THR A 1016 -41.28 6.90 -17.75
N GLU A 1017 -42.35 7.12 -17.00
CA GLU A 1017 -42.58 8.39 -16.29
C GLU A 1017 -41.73 8.51 -15.02
N LEU A 1018 -41.37 7.39 -14.38
CA LEU A 1018 -40.62 7.37 -13.12
C LEU A 1018 -39.10 7.21 -13.34
N TYR A 1019 -38.73 6.53 -14.42
CA TYR A 1019 -37.36 6.17 -14.76
C TYR A 1019 -36.96 6.84 -16.08
N LYS A 1020 -36.38 8.04 -15.97
CA LYS A 1020 -35.61 8.73 -17.02
C LYS A 1020 -34.11 8.46 -16.82
N ARG A 1021 -33.21 9.20 -17.48
CA ARG A 1021 -31.76 9.17 -17.20
C ARG A 1021 -31.47 9.42 -15.71
N ASP A 1022 -32.00 10.51 -15.18
CA ASP A 1022 -32.03 10.77 -13.74
C ASP A 1022 -33.35 10.29 -13.16
N SER A 1023 -33.36 9.04 -12.67
CA SER A 1023 -34.52 8.44 -11.99
C SER A 1023 -35.11 9.41 -10.96
N LEU A 1024 -36.42 9.64 -11.02
CA LEU A 1024 -37.08 10.53 -10.05
C LEU A 1024 -36.89 10.01 -8.63
N ASP A 1025 -36.58 10.92 -7.70
CA ASP A 1025 -36.43 10.58 -6.30
C ASP A 1025 -37.80 10.25 -5.68
N VAL A 1026 -38.01 8.99 -5.30
CA VAL A 1026 -39.27 8.54 -4.68
C VAL A 1026 -39.55 9.29 -3.38
N LYS A 1027 -38.49 9.67 -2.64
CA LYS A 1027 -38.64 10.50 -1.44
C LYS A 1027 -39.32 11.83 -1.76
N SER A 1028 -38.95 12.48 -2.87
CA SER A 1028 -39.58 13.72 -3.32
C SER A 1028 -41.03 13.49 -3.75
N ILE A 1029 -41.32 12.44 -4.52
CA ILE A 1029 -42.67 12.13 -5.01
C ILE A 1029 -43.64 11.88 -3.85
N LEU A 1030 -43.27 11.01 -2.91
CA LEU A 1030 -44.11 10.65 -1.75
C LEU A 1030 -44.35 11.84 -0.79
N GLY A 1031 -43.46 12.83 -0.82
CA GLY A 1031 -43.59 14.08 -0.07
C GLY A 1031 -44.55 15.11 -0.70
N THR A 1032 -44.93 14.95 -1.97
CA THR A 1032 -45.83 15.88 -2.69
C THR A 1032 -47.30 15.45 -2.65
N ASN A 1033 -48.20 16.30 -3.15
CA ASN A 1033 -49.62 15.99 -3.36
C ASN A 1033 -49.92 15.39 -4.75
N ARG A 1034 -48.91 14.93 -5.49
CA ARG A 1034 -49.09 14.34 -6.83
C ARG A 1034 -49.61 12.90 -6.75
N VAL A 1035 -50.90 12.75 -6.46
CA VAL A 1035 -51.57 11.45 -6.21
C VAL A 1035 -51.30 10.42 -7.31
N ASN A 1036 -51.39 10.83 -8.58
CA ASN A 1036 -51.17 9.95 -9.74
C ASN A 1036 -49.77 9.32 -9.77
N LEU A 1037 -48.71 10.10 -9.51
CA LEU A 1037 -47.33 9.58 -9.46
C LEU A 1037 -47.12 8.66 -8.25
N ILE A 1038 -47.73 8.98 -7.11
CA ILE A 1038 -47.68 8.14 -5.90
C ILE A 1038 -48.32 6.77 -6.19
N GLU A 1039 -49.49 6.75 -6.84
CA GLU A 1039 -50.16 5.51 -7.22
C GLU A 1039 -49.34 4.68 -8.21
N LYS A 1040 -48.69 5.31 -9.19
CA LYS A 1040 -47.77 4.62 -10.12
C LYS A 1040 -46.58 3.99 -9.39
N VAL A 1041 -45.94 4.71 -8.47
CA VAL A 1041 -44.84 4.16 -7.64
C VAL A 1041 -45.33 2.97 -6.81
N LYS A 1042 -46.46 3.12 -6.10
CA LYS A 1042 -47.05 2.04 -5.29
C LYS A 1042 -47.39 0.82 -6.15
N TYR A 1043 -47.94 1.03 -7.33
CA TYR A 1043 -48.29 -0.03 -8.27
C TYR A 1043 -47.06 -0.81 -8.73
N LEU A 1044 -46.00 -0.12 -9.16
CA LEU A 1044 -44.76 -0.78 -9.61
C LEU A 1044 -44.06 -1.54 -8.47
N VAL A 1045 -44.01 -0.97 -7.26
CA VAL A 1045 -43.40 -1.62 -6.08
C VAL A 1045 -44.24 -2.84 -5.64
N LYS A 1046 -45.58 -2.71 -5.58
CA LYS A 1046 -46.49 -3.80 -5.19
C LYS A 1046 -46.36 -5.01 -6.11
N ASN A 1047 -46.22 -4.77 -7.42
CA ASN A 1047 -46.07 -5.82 -8.42
C ASN A 1047 -44.62 -6.32 -8.58
N ARG A 1048 -43.68 -5.83 -7.76
CA ARG A 1048 -42.24 -6.17 -7.82
C ARG A 1048 -41.62 -5.89 -9.19
N LEU A 1049 -42.14 -4.90 -9.90
CA LEU A 1049 -41.62 -4.45 -11.19
C LEU A 1049 -40.45 -3.47 -11.02
N VAL A 1050 -40.35 -2.88 -9.83
CA VAL A 1050 -39.24 -2.01 -9.45
C VAL A 1050 -38.83 -2.21 -8.00
N PHE A 1051 -37.55 -1.99 -7.72
CA PHE A 1051 -36.94 -2.19 -6.40
C PHE A 1051 -36.38 -0.88 -5.87
N PRO A 1052 -36.91 -0.35 -4.75
CA PRO A 1052 -36.42 0.88 -4.15
C PRO A 1052 -35.11 0.63 -3.38
N ILE A 1053 -34.17 1.56 -3.50
CA ILE A 1053 -32.86 1.54 -2.85
C ILE A 1053 -32.62 2.87 -2.16
N LEU A 1054 -32.22 2.80 -0.90
CA LEU A 1054 -31.91 3.97 -0.08
C LEU A 1054 -30.50 4.49 -0.40
N LYS A 1055 -30.39 5.80 -0.68
CA LYS A 1055 -29.11 6.52 -0.67
C LYS A 1055 -28.95 7.29 0.64
N LEU A 1056 -27.76 7.22 1.21
CA LEU A 1056 -27.44 7.80 2.51
C LEU A 1056 -26.55 9.04 2.38
N LYS A 1057 -26.71 9.99 3.31
CA LYS A 1057 -25.85 11.17 3.51
C LYS A 1057 -25.45 11.29 4.98
N ASN A 1058 -24.47 12.14 5.30
CA ASN A 1058 -23.99 12.40 6.68
C ASN A 1058 -23.52 11.15 7.44
N ILE A 1059 -23.05 10.13 6.72
CA ILE A 1059 -22.51 8.88 7.27
C ILE A 1059 -21.01 8.72 6.89
N GLU A 1060 -20.41 9.67 6.16
CA GLU A 1060 -18.97 9.67 5.80
C GLU A 1060 -18.46 8.46 4.99
N LEU A 1061 -19.35 7.70 4.33
CA LEU A 1061 -18.98 6.62 3.39
C LEU A 1061 -18.75 7.17 1.97
N ASP A 1062 -17.78 8.06 1.84
CA ASP A 1062 -17.60 8.93 0.68
C ASP A 1062 -16.60 8.40 -0.37
N GLN A 1063 -15.94 7.26 -0.13
CA GLN A 1063 -14.92 6.71 -1.03
C GLN A 1063 -15.45 5.49 -1.81
N PRO A 1064 -15.93 5.66 -3.05
CA PRO A 1064 -16.38 4.54 -3.85
C PRO A 1064 -15.20 3.76 -4.46
N ILE A 1065 -15.30 2.43 -4.46
CA ILE A 1065 -14.40 1.53 -5.20
C ILE A 1065 -15.26 0.58 -6.04
N PHE A 1066 -14.89 0.39 -7.29
CA PHE A 1066 -15.54 -0.58 -8.18
C PHE A 1066 -14.57 -1.71 -8.49
N LEU A 1067 -15.02 -2.95 -8.33
CA LEU A 1067 -14.27 -4.15 -8.66
C LEU A 1067 -15.05 -4.89 -9.75
N ILE A 1068 -14.40 -5.23 -10.87
CA ILE A 1068 -14.98 -6.05 -11.93
C ILE A 1068 -14.16 -7.34 -11.99
N LEU A 1069 -14.83 -8.44 -11.66
CA LEU A 1069 -14.27 -9.78 -11.54
C LEU A 1069 -14.95 -10.67 -12.61
N PRO A 1070 -14.46 -10.68 -13.86
CA PRO A 1070 -14.94 -11.61 -14.86
C PRO A 1070 -14.48 -13.05 -14.55
N ASP A 1071 -15.25 -14.03 -15.03
CA ASP A 1071 -14.86 -15.45 -15.07
C ASP A 1071 -14.49 -16.06 -13.70
N ILE A 1072 -15.47 -16.06 -12.79
CA ILE A 1072 -15.31 -16.62 -11.44
C ILE A 1072 -15.82 -18.05 -11.39
N GLU A 1073 -15.07 -18.95 -10.74
CA GLU A 1073 -15.54 -20.31 -10.47
C GLU A 1073 -16.81 -20.31 -9.61
N ARG A 1074 -17.85 -21.02 -10.04
CA ARG A 1074 -19.17 -21.03 -9.38
C ARG A 1074 -19.11 -21.34 -7.88
N LYS A 1075 -18.16 -22.17 -7.44
CA LYS A 1075 -17.96 -22.52 -6.01
C LYS A 1075 -17.56 -21.32 -5.14
N ASN A 1076 -16.85 -20.34 -5.71
CA ASN A 1076 -16.36 -19.15 -5.00
C ASN A 1076 -17.45 -18.07 -4.82
N THR A 1077 -18.60 -18.21 -5.49
CA THR A 1077 -19.69 -17.21 -5.51
C THR A 1077 -20.14 -16.82 -4.10
N ARG A 1078 -20.41 -17.82 -3.26
CA ARG A 1078 -20.89 -17.59 -1.89
C ARG A 1078 -19.79 -17.00 -0.99
N GLU A 1079 -18.58 -17.52 -1.13
CA GLU A 1079 -17.42 -17.08 -0.36
C GLU A 1079 -17.11 -15.60 -0.63
N ILE A 1080 -17.17 -15.13 -1.88
CA ILE A 1080 -16.97 -13.71 -2.23
C ILE A 1080 -18.05 -12.84 -1.58
N ILE A 1081 -19.34 -13.24 -1.64
CA ILE A 1081 -20.43 -12.48 -1.02
C ILE A 1081 -20.21 -12.35 0.49
N ASP A 1082 -19.87 -13.46 1.14
CA ASP A 1082 -19.66 -13.49 2.58
C ASP A 1082 -18.40 -12.71 2.99
N ILE A 1083 -17.31 -12.75 2.21
CA ILE A 1083 -16.11 -11.93 2.42
C ILE A 1083 -16.44 -10.44 2.35
N PHE A 1084 -17.08 -9.99 1.28
CA PHE A 1084 -17.36 -8.56 1.09
C PHE A 1084 -18.48 -8.05 2.00
N SER A 1085 -19.21 -8.93 2.68
CA SER A 1085 -20.16 -8.57 3.74
C SER A 1085 -19.53 -7.86 4.93
N PHE A 1086 -18.20 -7.95 5.08
CA PHE A 1086 -17.42 -7.20 6.07
C PHE A 1086 -17.65 -5.69 5.97
N PHE A 1087 -17.79 -5.15 4.76
CA PHE A 1087 -17.98 -3.72 4.52
C PHE A 1087 -19.45 -3.30 4.74
N ASN A 1088 -19.64 -2.07 5.18
CA ASN A 1088 -20.93 -1.59 5.70
C ASN A 1088 -21.98 -1.27 4.64
N LEU A 1089 -21.55 -0.89 3.44
CA LEU A 1089 -22.44 -0.57 2.33
C LEU A 1089 -21.84 -1.11 1.03
N VAL A 1090 -22.42 -2.20 0.54
CA VAL A 1090 -21.91 -2.94 -0.62
C VAL A 1090 -23.04 -3.30 -1.57
N TYR A 1091 -22.78 -3.14 -2.86
CA TYR A 1091 -23.59 -3.68 -3.93
C TYR A 1091 -22.76 -4.72 -4.69
N ILE A 1092 -23.13 -5.98 -4.61
CA ILE A 1092 -22.50 -7.08 -5.35
C ILE A 1092 -23.46 -7.49 -6.45
N TYR A 1093 -23.11 -7.21 -7.70
CA TYR A 1093 -23.89 -7.62 -8.86
C TYR A 1093 -23.31 -8.91 -9.44
N GLU A 1094 -24.10 -9.95 -9.56
CA GLU A 1094 -23.77 -11.11 -10.40
C GLU A 1094 -23.87 -10.70 -11.86
N ILE A 1095 -22.81 -10.96 -12.63
CA ILE A 1095 -22.66 -10.51 -14.01
C ILE A 1095 -22.33 -11.66 -14.96
N GLU A 1096 -22.76 -11.52 -16.20
CA GLU A 1096 -22.46 -12.43 -17.32
C GLU A 1096 -22.15 -11.60 -18.56
N GLY A 1097 -21.17 -12.03 -19.35
CA GLY A 1097 -20.76 -11.28 -20.53
C GLY A 1097 -19.46 -11.78 -21.15
N GLU A 1098 -18.71 -10.83 -21.70
CA GLU A 1098 -17.44 -11.10 -22.36
C GLU A 1098 -16.42 -9.98 -22.09
N PHE A 1099 -15.14 -10.34 -22.18
CA PHE A 1099 -14.04 -9.40 -22.05
C PHE A 1099 -12.94 -9.71 -23.06
N PHE A 1100 -12.16 -8.68 -23.37
CA PHE A 1100 -11.04 -8.74 -24.28
C PHE A 1100 -9.86 -7.97 -23.69
N ILE A 1101 -8.68 -8.53 -23.88
CA ILE A 1101 -7.40 -7.92 -23.55
C ILE A 1101 -6.52 -8.04 -24.79
N SER A 1102 -5.90 -6.94 -25.21
CA SER A 1102 -4.99 -6.94 -26.34
C SER A 1102 -3.89 -7.99 -26.14
N GLY A 1103 -3.79 -8.92 -27.11
CA GLY A 1103 -2.96 -10.12 -27.03
C GLY A 1103 -3.69 -11.43 -26.84
N PHE A 1104 -5.00 -11.40 -26.61
CA PHE A 1104 -5.81 -12.59 -26.79
C PHE A 1104 -6.14 -12.80 -28.27
N HIS A 1105 -6.15 -14.06 -28.70
CA HIS A 1105 -6.61 -14.43 -30.04
C HIS A 1105 -8.09 -14.08 -30.22
N GLU A 1106 -8.91 -14.34 -29.19
CA GLU A 1106 -10.35 -14.11 -29.19
C GLU A 1106 -10.82 -13.50 -27.86
N GLN A 1107 -12.02 -12.91 -27.86
CA GLN A 1107 -12.67 -12.45 -26.63
C GLN A 1107 -13.09 -13.66 -25.79
N ARG A 1108 -13.02 -13.53 -24.47
CA ARG A 1108 -13.44 -14.60 -23.54
C ARG A 1108 -14.84 -14.32 -23.04
N ARG A 1109 -15.71 -15.32 -23.14
CA ARG A 1109 -17.06 -15.30 -22.58
C ARG A 1109 -17.05 -15.91 -21.19
N PHE A 1110 -17.89 -15.39 -20.29
CA PHE A 1110 -18.05 -15.91 -18.94
C PHE A 1110 -19.52 -15.87 -18.51
N GLU A 1111 -19.96 -16.94 -17.83
CA GLU A 1111 -21.33 -17.08 -17.31
C GLU A 1111 -21.49 -16.55 -15.88
N ASN A 1112 -20.39 -16.52 -15.13
CA ASN A 1112 -20.34 -16.14 -13.73
C ASN A 1112 -19.23 -15.11 -13.52
N GLY A 1113 -19.58 -13.98 -12.92
CA GLY A 1113 -18.65 -12.95 -12.51
C GLY A 1113 -19.31 -12.02 -11.50
N PHE A 1114 -18.54 -11.09 -10.95
CA PHE A 1114 -19.05 -10.05 -10.06
C PHE A 1114 -18.64 -8.64 -10.47
N MET A 1115 -19.57 -7.69 -10.40
CA MET A 1115 -19.26 -6.28 -10.25
C MET A 1115 -19.56 -5.88 -8.80
N ILE A 1116 -18.54 -5.49 -8.05
CA ILE A 1116 -18.67 -5.11 -6.64
C ILE A 1116 -18.47 -3.60 -6.52
N LYS A 1117 -19.40 -2.93 -5.86
CA LYS A 1117 -19.31 -1.50 -5.55
C LYS A 1117 -19.30 -1.31 -4.05
N LEU A 1118 -18.17 -0.83 -3.55
CA LEU A 1118 -17.92 -0.54 -2.13
C LEU A 1118 -18.01 0.95 -1.87
N TYR A 1119 -18.50 1.31 -0.70
CA TYR A 1119 -18.43 2.67 -0.16
C TYR A 1119 -17.67 2.63 1.16
N LEU A 1120 -16.46 3.19 1.16
CA LEU A 1120 -15.58 3.17 2.32
C LEU A 1120 -15.56 4.54 3.03
N PRO A 1121 -15.35 4.55 4.36
CA PRO A 1121 -15.04 5.78 5.08
C PRO A 1121 -13.60 6.27 4.77
N LYS A 1122 -13.09 7.24 5.52
CA LYS A 1122 -11.67 7.60 5.44
C LYS A 1122 -10.82 6.44 5.99
N THR A 1123 -10.05 5.77 5.14
CA THR A 1123 -9.25 4.58 5.49
C THR A 1123 -7.92 4.53 4.71
N GLU A 1124 -7.01 3.65 5.12
CA GLU A 1124 -5.80 3.26 4.39
C GLU A 1124 -6.14 2.39 3.17
N ILE A 1125 -6.74 2.98 2.15
CA ILE A 1125 -7.22 2.28 0.95
C ILE A 1125 -6.16 1.40 0.27
N HIS A 1126 -4.89 1.81 0.27
CA HIS A 1126 -3.78 1.06 -0.33
C HIS A 1126 -3.60 -0.34 0.31
N GLU A 1127 -3.87 -0.48 1.61
CA GLU A 1127 -3.80 -1.76 2.31
C GLU A 1127 -4.94 -2.70 1.88
N PHE A 1128 -6.16 -2.18 1.75
CA PHE A 1128 -7.30 -2.95 1.24
C PHE A 1128 -7.08 -3.40 -0.21
N LEU A 1129 -6.58 -2.51 -1.06
CA LEU A 1129 -6.21 -2.82 -2.44
C LEU A 1129 -5.18 -3.96 -2.51
N ARG A 1130 -4.19 -3.98 -1.61
CA ARG A 1130 -3.21 -5.07 -1.52
C ARG A 1130 -3.82 -6.39 -1.07
N ILE A 1131 -4.79 -6.36 -0.15
CA ILE A 1131 -5.50 -7.57 0.32
C ILE A 1131 -6.40 -8.13 -0.78
N PHE A 1132 -7.10 -7.27 -1.53
CA PHE A 1132 -7.93 -7.71 -2.66
C PHE A 1132 -7.12 -8.49 -3.71
N ASP A 1133 -5.92 -8.01 -4.07
CA ASP A 1133 -5.08 -8.74 -5.04
C ASP A 1133 -4.69 -10.13 -4.53
N LYS A 1134 -4.34 -10.22 -3.25
CA LYS A 1134 -3.99 -11.49 -2.61
C LYS A 1134 -5.19 -12.43 -2.56
N LEU A 1135 -6.37 -11.91 -2.26
CA LEU A 1135 -7.63 -12.66 -2.27
C LEU A 1135 -7.97 -13.19 -3.65
N PHE A 1136 -7.93 -12.35 -4.68
CA PHE A 1136 -8.25 -12.75 -6.05
C PHE A 1136 -7.25 -13.76 -6.60
N ASN A 1137 -5.96 -13.59 -6.29
CA ASN A 1137 -4.95 -14.60 -6.60
C ASN A 1137 -5.24 -15.94 -5.90
N PHE A 1138 -5.63 -15.90 -4.62
CA PHE A 1138 -5.99 -17.11 -3.88
C PHE A 1138 -7.22 -17.83 -4.48
N LEU A 1139 -8.22 -17.06 -4.94
CA LEU A 1139 -9.43 -17.58 -5.60
C LEU A 1139 -9.22 -17.95 -7.08
N ASN A 1140 -7.98 -17.87 -7.59
CA ASN A 1140 -7.62 -18.08 -9.00
C ASN A 1140 -8.37 -17.18 -9.99
N VAL A 1141 -8.68 -15.94 -9.59
CA VAL A 1141 -9.24 -14.93 -10.50
C VAL A 1141 -8.10 -14.26 -11.25
N ASP A 1142 -7.83 -14.75 -12.46
CA ASP A 1142 -6.66 -14.36 -13.28
C ASP A 1142 -6.72 -12.90 -13.77
N HIS A 1143 -7.92 -12.39 -14.06
CA HIS A 1143 -8.14 -11.07 -14.64
C HIS A 1143 -9.21 -10.33 -13.86
N TYR A 1144 -8.90 -9.12 -13.39
CA TYR A 1144 -9.85 -8.26 -12.72
C TYR A 1144 -9.48 -6.80 -12.91
N VAL A 1145 -10.49 -5.93 -12.75
CA VAL A 1145 -10.32 -4.48 -12.78
C VAL A 1145 -10.69 -3.91 -11.43
N ILE A 1146 -9.87 -3.00 -10.93
CA ILE A 1146 -10.21 -2.15 -9.79
C ILE A 1146 -10.23 -0.73 -10.31
N LEU A 1147 -11.35 -0.04 -10.14
CA LEU A 1147 -11.50 1.36 -10.52
C LEU A 1147 -11.67 2.20 -9.28
N THR A 1148 -10.68 3.05 -9.06
CA THR A 1148 -10.67 4.11 -8.05
C THR A 1148 -10.85 5.46 -8.74
N ASP A 1149 -11.51 6.41 -8.08
CA ASP A 1149 -11.65 7.80 -8.57
C ASP A 1149 -12.42 7.97 -9.90
N LEU A 1150 -13.47 7.16 -10.10
CA LEU A 1150 -14.41 7.38 -11.19
C LEU A 1150 -15.23 8.65 -10.97
N ILE A 1151 -15.14 9.58 -11.92
CA ILE A 1151 -15.92 10.82 -11.99
C ILE A 1151 -17.03 10.72 -13.03
N ASP A 1152 -18.04 11.58 -12.89
CA ASP A 1152 -19.21 11.61 -13.77
C ASP A 1152 -18.91 12.28 -15.12
N GLY A 1153 -19.40 11.67 -16.20
CA GLY A 1153 -19.22 12.06 -17.59
C GLY A 1153 -20.10 13.21 -18.09
N ASP A 1154 -20.87 13.87 -17.23
CA ASP A 1154 -21.75 14.99 -17.61
C ASP A 1154 -21.10 16.06 -18.48
N THR A 1155 -19.85 16.45 -18.19
CA THR A 1155 -19.15 17.48 -18.96
C THR A 1155 -18.85 17.01 -20.39
N LEU A 1156 -18.37 15.77 -20.54
CA LEU A 1156 -18.16 15.15 -21.84
C LEU A 1156 -19.47 15.06 -22.63
N LEU A 1157 -20.57 14.67 -21.96
CA LEU A 1157 -21.89 14.59 -22.59
C LEU A 1157 -22.38 15.95 -23.11
N LYS A 1158 -22.20 17.02 -22.32
CA LYS A 1158 -22.55 18.38 -22.77
C LYS A 1158 -21.74 18.81 -23.98
N ASN A 1159 -20.45 18.51 -24.01
CA ASN A 1159 -19.54 18.87 -25.10
C ASN A 1159 -19.78 18.07 -26.39
N ILE A 1160 -20.25 16.82 -26.30
CA ILE A 1160 -20.56 16.01 -27.50
C ILE A 1160 -21.87 16.43 -28.16
N PHE A 1161 -22.90 16.76 -27.37
CA PHE A 1161 -24.26 16.97 -27.86
C PHE A 1161 -24.66 18.46 -28.01
N ASN A 1162 -23.79 19.42 -27.66
CA ASN A 1162 -23.95 20.86 -27.93
C ASN A 1162 -25.33 21.47 -27.58
N ASN A 1163 -25.98 21.07 -26.47
CA ASN A 1163 -27.15 21.78 -25.89
C ASN A 1163 -27.54 21.18 -24.52
N VAL A 1164 -27.57 22.00 -23.48
CA VAL A 1164 -27.65 21.60 -22.06
C VAL A 1164 -29.10 21.39 -21.57
N ASP A 1165 -30.10 21.90 -22.28
CA ASP A 1165 -31.51 21.83 -21.84
C ASP A 1165 -32.20 20.48 -22.15
N ASN A 1166 -31.58 19.62 -22.98
CA ASN A 1166 -32.20 18.40 -23.51
C ASN A 1166 -32.02 17.14 -22.64
N PHE A 1167 -31.17 17.13 -21.60
CA PHE A 1167 -30.98 15.91 -20.79
C PHE A 1167 -32.10 15.65 -19.78
N GLU A 1168 -32.89 16.64 -19.39
CA GLU A 1168 -34.02 16.44 -18.47
C GLU A 1168 -35.15 15.62 -19.11
N ASP A 1169 -35.31 15.70 -20.43
CA ASP A 1169 -36.31 14.95 -21.20
C ASP A 1169 -35.78 13.68 -21.87
N TYR A 1170 -34.46 13.50 -21.87
CA TYR A 1170 -33.83 12.28 -22.33
C TYR A 1170 -34.29 11.06 -21.51
N ASN A 1171 -34.92 10.11 -22.20
CA ASN A 1171 -35.35 8.85 -21.63
C ASN A 1171 -34.88 7.65 -22.48
N PRO A 1172 -33.86 6.90 -22.03
CA PRO A 1172 -33.33 5.76 -22.78
C PRO A 1172 -34.37 4.65 -23.02
N LEU A 1173 -35.42 4.56 -22.19
CA LEU A 1173 -36.49 3.56 -22.39
C LEU A 1173 -37.39 3.88 -23.60
N LYS A 1174 -37.52 5.15 -24.00
CA LYS A 1174 -38.33 5.57 -25.17
C LYS A 1174 -37.59 5.39 -26.50
N ASN A 1175 -36.28 5.17 -26.42
CA ASN A 1175 -35.41 5.19 -27.58
C ASN A 1175 -35.27 3.83 -28.29
N LEU A 1176 -35.72 2.76 -27.64
CA LEU A 1176 -35.89 1.44 -28.23
C LEU A 1176 -37.14 1.36 -29.13
N LYS A 1177 -37.11 0.49 -30.14
CA LYS A 1177 -38.25 0.20 -31.03
C LYS A 1177 -38.93 -1.10 -30.61
N TRP A 1178 -40.25 -1.11 -30.52
CA TRP A 1178 -41.01 -2.31 -30.19
C TRP A 1178 -41.48 -3.02 -31.46
N ASN A 1179 -41.07 -4.27 -31.66
CA ASN A 1179 -41.57 -5.09 -32.75
C ASN A 1179 -42.88 -5.77 -32.31
N ASN A 1180 -44.00 -5.32 -32.87
CA ASN A 1180 -45.33 -5.85 -32.55
C ASN A 1180 -45.53 -7.32 -32.97
N LYS A 1181 -44.83 -7.79 -34.01
CA LYS A 1181 -44.96 -9.17 -34.52
C LYS A 1181 -44.30 -10.16 -33.57
N ASP A 1182 -43.04 -9.90 -33.24
CA ASP A 1182 -42.20 -10.80 -32.44
C ASP A 1182 -42.30 -10.53 -30.94
N LYS A 1183 -42.96 -9.43 -30.55
CA LYS A 1183 -43.10 -8.95 -29.16
C LYS A 1183 -41.73 -8.80 -28.45
N ILE A 1184 -40.76 -8.27 -29.18
CA ILE A 1184 -39.40 -8.00 -28.69
C ILE A 1184 -39.02 -6.53 -28.89
N TRP A 1185 -38.11 -6.06 -28.06
CA TRP A 1185 -37.46 -4.76 -28.26
C TRP A 1185 -36.32 -4.87 -29.27
N MET A 1186 -36.12 -3.82 -30.06
CA MET A 1186 -35.06 -3.67 -31.04
C MET A 1186 -34.35 -2.32 -30.83
N ASN A 1187 -33.06 -2.27 -31.14
CA ASN A 1187 -32.31 -1.02 -31.18
C ASN A 1187 -32.65 -0.24 -32.47
N SER A 1188 -32.49 1.09 -32.45
CA SER A 1188 -32.49 1.89 -33.68
C SER A 1188 -31.37 1.45 -34.62
N LYS A 1189 -31.59 1.59 -35.94
CA LYS A 1189 -30.51 1.43 -36.92
C LYS A 1189 -29.49 2.56 -36.72
N LEU A 1190 -28.20 2.19 -36.61
CA LEU A 1190 -27.09 3.14 -36.55
C LEU A 1190 -26.29 3.24 -37.84
N PHE A 1191 -26.63 2.43 -38.83
CA PHE A 1191 -25.96 2.43 -40.12
C PHE A 1191 -27.00 2.29 -41.22
N ASP A 1192 -26.77 2.98 -42.32
CA ASP A 1192 -27.54 2.81 -43.54
C ASP A 1192 -27.11 1.53 -44.30
N GLU A 1193 -27.70 1.29 -45.47
CA GLU A 1193 -27.38 0.14 -46.33
C GLU A 1193 -25.95 0.20 -46.89
N HIS A 1194 -25.31 1.37 -46.86
CA HIS A 1194 -23.94 1.62 -47.29
C HIS A 1194 -22.93 1.64 -46.13
N PHE A 1195 -23.36 1.27 -44.91
CA PHE A 1195 -22.56 1.32 -43.69
C PHE A 1195 -22.09 2.73 -43.25
N ASN A 1196 -22.75 3.80 -43.70
CA ASN A 1196 -22.51 5.13 -43.16
C ASN A 1196 -23.19 5.29 -41.78
N PRO A 1197 -22.56 5.95 -40.81
CA PRO A 1197 -23.14 6.15 -39.49
C PRO A 1197 -24.38 7.04 -39.54
N ILE A 1198 -25.45 6.58 -38.91
CA ILE A 1198 -26.67 7.31 -38.60
C ILE A 1198 -26.59 7.72 -37.14
N TYR A 1199 -26.65 9.01 -36.86
CA TYR A 1199 -26.62 9.56 -35.51
C TYR A 1199 -28.05 9.78 -35.01
N PRO A 1200 -28.65 8.85 -34.25
CA PRO A 1200 -30.00 9.04 -33.73
C PRO A 1200 -30.03 10.23 -32.77
N ASP A 1201 -31.09 11.03 -32.85
CA ASP A 1201 -31.34 12.07 -31.86
C ASP A 1201 -31.52 11.45 -30.47
N LEU A 1202 -31.02 12.15 -29.44
CA LEU A 1202 -31.21 11.72 -28.05
C LEU A 1202 -32.69 11.74 -27.65
N ILE A 1203 -33.45 12.70 -28.18
CA ILE A 1203 -34.89 12.84 -28.00
C ILE A 1203 -35.53 12.60 -29.38
N LYS A 1204 -36.37 11.58 -29.49
CA LYS A 1204 -37.16 11.35 -30.71
C LYS A 1204 -38.21 12.44 -30.86
N ASN A 1205 -38.27 13.09 -32.02
CA ASN A 1205 -39.42 13.91 -32.42
C ASN A 1205 -40.61 12.98 -32.71
N GLU A 1206 -41.76 13.24 -32.09
CA GLU A 1206 -42.97 12.40 -32.22
C GLU A 1206 -43.60 12.40 -33.65
N THR A 1207 -42.97 13.04 -34.64
CA THR A 1207 -43.52 13.28 -35.98
C THR A 1207 -43.15 12.25 -37.06
N GLU A 1208 -42.30 11.26 -36.81
CA GLU A 1208 -41.83 10.31 -37.86
C GLU A 1208 -42.37 8.86 -37.74
N GLU A 1209 -43.41 8.61 -36.93
CA GLU A 1209 -44.12 7.32 -36.94
C GLU A 1209 -45.62 7.54 -37.24
N ASN A 1210 -45.92 7.83 -38.52
CA ASN A 1210 -47.20 7.51 -39.15
C ASN A 1210 -46.94 6.75 -40.44
#